data_AF-A0A0L0HCL0-F1
#
_entry.id   AF-A0A0L0HCL0-F1
#
_cell.length_a   1.000
_cell.length_b   1.000
_cell.length_c   1.000
_cell.angle_alpha   90.00
_cell.angle_beta   90.00
_cell.angle_gamma   90.00
#
_symmetry.space_group_name_H-M   'P 1'
#
loop_
_entity.id
_entity.type
_entity.pdbx_description
1 polymer ?
#
loop_
_entity_poly.entity_id
_entity_poly.type
_entity_poly.pdbx_seq_one_letter_code
_entity_poly.pdbx_strand_id
1 'polypeptide(L)'
;MDPQVDFTRSSPGAGDQNGDKSPTKSNTKNDFNIDVQQYMNMNHFEQLMAMFQSHQNEDGSSGFDIDKFREVFGKVVGGNLTYDQMTMLFMKIDANSDGTVDWDEFSNYMMTGALEGGETHSIFDERIKKLFNSPHKDIIKRLDYIPKERKYISVSREGCVCLWAQNLKLQRIVHIRDFNRLSWIADAIYIHDHNRLVTITDDRQLCVYDVLSIKPRLIVTLSQLENNPLCIAYGGQHDEERDFILFGDDGGYINVLTFTRKFFTENEGNEDLTPAKLAKRESLRKHNASFYRRKIHNDWVVKVQYYQEINAFVSCAPESARSLVVGDLERKSIRYVHVPKGIKAFEFCRRPSFLVTGGRDKIIRLWNPYVLSKPAGSLHGHNTAIVNIGINHEEGHIISLSEDRVIKIWNARNLNCLQTLTEKLPQRSDELISVMFFDSINRQIVLGSDKLATWPLYKTFRHTVSRSHDTGVVAAMFNENFHQVVSGAQDGTVCIWDLASGSRAFSFHNAHGKLEITAMCFDRSGRRLVTGSRDGIVKMWNFNNGQILRKMMKDNLSETTDVLYVEMGSNRYIICVGWDRKVSIFLDDPTHFEAKPVRIMNGSGSGAHRGHQDDISSVAFCPPSMLATSSVDGIIVIWSLESGYIKLTLSEPFLDLRSKEEKAIEKILFLHPLERKTKRTRPLASCHADGCLRFWDTYEGTMLYEMNCQVTKEEGLATMALSSDGTLLVVGGSKGHVRIFEVNVNSMVTGQYDSFCVMKKSWRAHVQSISSVNYANIHNVILTASKDGTIRVWTADGTHIGVFGQDDPWVLGDPFTYQEMPEDVKQASRIEEQRNQLLTKHQEMLKKNVIDTWRGISRELTATMSDDGEQGDEPEGGMTMANIKLLRCRAIQAQVVKHWTDLYRKRKSATDWTLSPDLINPSDTNKPQFFSLKTARRHHEPRTYPNVKYDAVYHMLAYYPLNEVPPSPGPGARLRHMHKLDTVKPHTAPPNTRKERMTPQSAGKILGVGAAE
;
A
#
# COMPACT_ATOMS: atom_id res chain seq x y z
N MET A 1 11.70 -26.84 61.70
CA MET A 1 11.24 -28.00 62.49
C MET A 1 9.78 -28.19 62.14
N ASP A 2 9.52 -29.20 61.30
CA ASP A 2 8.19 -29.70 60.93
C ASP A 2 7.43 -30.22 62.18
N PRO A 3 6.13 -30.56 62.09
CA PRO A 3 5.65 -31.78 61.40
C PRO A 3 4.43 -31.52 60.48
N GLN A 4 4.21 -32.17 59.33
CA GLN A 4 4.18 -33.59 58.97
C GLN A 4 2.80 -34.27 59.24
N VAL A 5 2.41 -35.17 58.31
CA VAL A 5 1.45 -36.30 58.41
C VAL A 5 0.00 -36.03 57.96
N ASP A 6 -0.70 -36.83 57.15
CA ASP A 6 -0.41 -37.87 56.14
C ASP A 6 -1.79 -38.40 55.61
N PHE A 7 -1.72 -39.24 54.55
CA PHE A 7 -2.50 -40.46 54.29
C PHE A 7 -3.60 -40.48 53.19
N THR A 8 -3.18 -40.94 51.99
CA THR A 8 -3.71 -42.10 51.21
C THR A 8 -5.11 -42.03 50.54
N ARG A 9 -5.43 -42.72 49.45
CA ARG A 9 -4.85 -43.87 48.71
C ARG A 9 -5.50 -44.00 47.31
N SER A 10 -4.81 -44.76 46.47
CA SER A 10 -5.32 -45.69 45.42
C SER A 10 -5.08 -45.32 43.94
N SER A 11 -4.00 -45.90 43.42
CA SER A 11 -3.87 -46.41 42.04
C SER A 11 -4.30 -47.90 42.01
N PRO A 12 -4.68 -48.44 40.84
CA PRO A 12 -3.73 -49.17 39.97
C PRO A 12 -3.99 -48.85 38.47
N GLY A 13 -3.12 -49.12 37.49
CA GLY A 13 -1.97 -50.00 37.43
C GLY A 13 -1.17 -49.76 36.13
N ALA A 14 -0.09 -50.50 36.02
CA ALA A 14 1.10 -50.28 35.20
C ALA A 14 0.94 -50.44 33.67
N GLY A 15 1.88 -49.81 32.97
CA GLY A 15 2.19 -50.03 31.56
C GLY A 15 3.40 -49.19 31.14
N ASP A 16 4.60 -49.71 31.43
CA ASP A 16 5.89 -49.16 31.00
C ASP A 16 5.95 -48.96 29.48
N GLN A 17 6.53 -47.83 29.06
CA GLN A 17 7.56 -47.79 28.03
C GLN A 17 8.32 -46.46 28.05
N ASN A 18 9.59 -46.55 28.46
CA ASN A 18 10.59 -45.50 28.40
C ASN A 18 10.77 -45.01 26.95
N GLY A 19 10.66 -43.70 26.77
CA GLY A 19 11.11 -43.00 25.58
C GLY A 19 11.68 -41.65 25.99
N ASP A 20 13.01 -41.57 26.03
CA ASP A 20 13.78 -40.34 26.15
C ASP A 20 13.23 -39.26 25.21
N LYS A 21 12.61 -38.22 25.77
CA LYS A 21 12.36 -36.97 25.08
C LYS A 21 13.02 -35.87 25.89
N SER A 22 14.14 -35.40 25.38
CA SER A 22 14.67 -34.08 25.67
C SER A 22 13.55 -33.04 25.62
N PRO A 23 13.51 -32.06 26.54
CA PRO A 23 12.50 -31.03 26.50
C PRO A 23 12.79 -30.15 25.29
N THR A 24 12.11 -30.43 24.18
CA THR A 24 11.92 -29.45 23.12
C THR A 24 11.28 -28.24 23.78
N LYS A 25 12.05 -27.15 23.91
CA LYS A 25 11.53 -25.82 24.23
C LYS A 25 10.41 -25.55 23.23
N SER A 26 9.16 -25.72 23.65
CA SER A 26 8.02 -25.18 22.95
C SER A 26 8.21 -23.67 23.00
N ASN A 27 8.59 -23.06 21.87
CA ASN A 27 8.37 -21.64 21.65
C ASN A 27 6.86 -21.42 21.75
N THR A 28 6.38 -21.14 22.96
CA THR A 28 5.07 -20.55 23.17
C THR A 28 5.09 -19.25 22.40
N LYS A 29 4.28 -19.18 21.33
CA LYS A 29 3.96 -17.93 20.66
C LYS A 29 3.43 -17.00 21.75
N ASN A 30 4.19 -15.97 22.10
CA ASN A 30 3.69 -14.90 22.94
C ASN A 30 2.80 -14.02 22.05
N ASP A 31 1.59 -14.50 21.76
CA ASP A 31 0.55 -13.66 21.21
C ASP A 31 0.09 -12.70 22.33
N PHE A 32 0.69 -11.51 22.33
CA PHE A 32 0.37 -10.44 23.29
C PHE A 32 -0.96 -9.74 22.96
N ASN A 33 -1.50 -9.95 21.76
CA ASN A 33 -2.76 -9.35 21.34
C ASN A 33 -3.93 -10.29 21.69
N ILE A 34 -4.60 -9.99 22.81
CA ILE A 34 -5.70 -10.81 23.33
C ILE A 34 -7.01 -10.28 22.79
N ASP A 35 -7.74 -11.10 22.04
CA ASP A 35 -9.15 -10.87 21.77
C ASP A 35 -9.99 -11.45 22.91
N VAL A 36 -10.14 -10.67 23.97
CA VAL A 36 -10.85 -11.09 25.20
C VAL A 36 -12.32 -11.43 24.90
N GLN A 37 -12.86 -10.92 23.79
CA GLN A 37 -14.24 -11.18 23.38
C GLN A 37 -14.47 -12.65 23.02
N GLN A 38 -13.44 -13.37 22.55
CA GLN A 38 -13.54 -14.79 22.23
C GLN A 38 -13.73 -15.67 23.46
N TYR A 39 -13.38 -15.16 24.64
CA TYR A 39 -13.38 -15.92 25.90
C TYR A 39 -14.51 -15.49 26.84
N MET A 40 -15.32 -14.48 26.48
CA MET A 40 -16.40 -13.95 27.32
C MET A 40 -17.78 -14.31 26.77
N ASN A 41 -18.60 -14.89 27.65
CA ASN A 41 -20.01 -15.15 27.41
C ASN A 41 -20.88 -14.15 28.19
N MET A 42 -22.16 -14.00 27.82
CA MET A 42 -23.11 -13.13 28.54
C MET A 42 -23.17 -13.41 30.04
N ASN A 43 -23.10 -14.68 30.46
CA ASN A 43 -23.08 -15.04 31.88
C ASN A 43 -21.82 -14.53 32.61
N HIS A 44 -20.67 -14.51 31.93
CA HIS A 44 -19.44 -13.94 32.51
C HIS A 44 -19.57 -12.43 32.70
N PHE A 45 -20.26 -11.75 31.78
CA PHE A 45 -20.51 -10.31 31.86
C PHE A 45 -21.44 -9.95 33.03
N GLU A 46 -22.52 -10.71 33.23
CA GLU A 46 -23.43 -10.52 34.38
C GLU A 46 -22.72 -10.76 35.72
N GLN A 47 -21.86 -11.77 35.81
CA GLN A 47 -21.06 -12.04 37.01
C GLN A 47 -20.06 -10.92 37.29
N LEU A 48 -19.34 -10.44 36.26
CA LEU A 48 -18.42 -9.31 36.42
C LEU A 48 -19.17 -8.05 36.86
N MET A 49 -20.29 -7.71 36.21
CA MET A 49 -21.14 -6.57 36.59
C MET A 49 -21.50 -6.60 38.07
N ALA A 50 -22.01 -7.73 38.58
CA ALA A 50 -22.39 -7.87 39.98
C ALA A 50 -21.18 -7.68 40.93
N MET A 51 -20.01 -8.20 40.54
CA MET A 51 -18.79 -8.07 41.34
C MET A 51 -18.28 -6.63 41.38
N PHE A 52 -18.27 -5.92 40.25
CA PHE A 52 -17.89 -4.50 40.20
C PHE A 52 -18.82 -3.62 41.03
N GLN A 53 -20.13 -3.86 40.98
CA GLN A 53 -21.12 -3.09 41.77
C GLN A 53 -21.05 -3.38 43.28
N SER A 54 -20.59 -4.56 43.68
CA SER A 54 -20.46 -4.96 45.08
C SER A 54 -19.19 -4.47 45.77
N HIS A 55 -18.20 -4.01 45.01
CA HIS A 55 -16.88 -3.69 45.52
C HIS A 55 -16.71 -2.21 45.83
N GLN A 56 -16.14 -1.92 46.99
CA GLN A 56 -15.67 -0.59 47.38
C GLN A 56 -14.28 -0.74 48.01
N ASN A 57 -13.34 0.11 47.59
CA ASN A 57 -11.99 0.13 48.13
C ASN A 57 -11.97 0.73 49.55
N GLU A 58 -10.88 0.48 50.30
CA GLU A 58 -10.70 1.03 51.66
C GLU A 58 -10.71 2.57 51.68
N ASP A 59 -10.32 3.20 50.57
CA ASP A 59 -10.32 4.65 50.35
C ASP A 59 -11.69 5.21 49.92
N GLY A 60 -12.71 4.36 49.77
CA GLY A 60 -14.05 4.72 49.31
C GLY A 60 -14.17 4.95 47.80
N SER A 61 -13.13 4.69 47.02
CA SER A 61 -13.20 4.70 45.55
C SER A 61 -13.94 3.48 45.01
N SER A 62 -14.69 3.68 43.93
CA SER A 62 -15.20 2.60 43.09
C SER A 62 -14.09 2.09 42.19
N GLY A 63 -14.16 0.80 41.83
CA GLY A 63 -13.23 0.19 40.88
C GLY A 63 -12.40 -0.94 41.47
N PHE A 64 -11.75 -1.69 40.60
CA PHE A 64 -10.81 -2.74 40.98
C PHE A 64 -9.37 -2.27 40.78
N ASP A 65 -8.56 -2.42 41.82
CA ASP A 65 -7.10 -2.38 41.69
C ASP A 65 -6.59 -3.56 40.87
N ILE A 66 -5.38 -3.46 40.34
CA ILE A 66 -4.81 -4.47 39.45
C ILE A 66 -4.81 -5.89 40.04
N ASP A 67 -4.51 -6.04 41.32
CA ASP A 67 -4.47 -7.35 41.98
C ASP A 67 -5.88 -7.92 42.18
N LYS A 68 -6.85 -7.05 42.52
CA LYS A 68 -8.24 -7.46 42.64
C LYS A 68 -8.86 -7.81 41.30
N PHE A 69 -8.55 -7.01 40.27
CA PHE A 69 -8.96 -7.26 38.89
C PHE A 69 -8.49 -8.64 38.43
N ARG A 70 -7.21 -8.97 38.65
CA ARG A 70 -6.66 -10.30 38.32
C ARG A 70 -7.34 -11.44 39.08
N GLU A 71 -7.61 -11.27 40.37
CA GLU A 71 -8.30 -12.28 41.18
C GLU A 71 -9.71 -12.57 40.64
N VAL A 72 -10.48 -11.52 40.36
CA VAL A 72 -11.86 -11.63 39.87
C VAL A 72 -11.90 -12.18 38.45
N PHE A 73 -11.08 -11.64 37.53
CA PHE A 73 -11.01 -12.13 36.15
C PHE A 73 -10.48 -13.56 36.07
N GLY A 74 -9.51 -13.93 36.91
CA GLY A 74 -9.03 -15.30 37.01
C GLY A 74 -10.12 -16.28 37.43
N LYS A 75 -10.98 -15.89 38.38
CA LYS A 75 -12.14 -16.68 38.83
C LYS A 75 -13.22 -16.82 37.76
N VAL A 76 -13.56 -15.73 37.05
CA VAL A 76 -14.67 -15.72 36.08
C VAL A 76 -14.28 -16.33 34.72
N VAL A 77 -13.09 -16.01 34.20
CA VAL A 77 -12.65 -16.43 32.85
C VAL A 77 -11.96 -17.82 32.87
N GLY A 78 -11.69 -18.37 34.06
CA GLY A 78 -11.30 -19.77 34.24
C GLY A 78 -9.88 -20.10 33.77
N GLY A 79 -8.87 -19.33 34.19
CA GLY A 79 -7.45 -19.66 33.97
C GLY A 79 -6.95 -19.59 32.52
N ASN A 80 -7.77 -19.12 31.57
CA ASN A 80 -7.41 -19.07 30.15
C ASN A 80 -6.46 -17.92 29.76
N LEU A 81 -6.27 -16.93 30.65
CA LEU A 81 -5.39 -15.78 30.42
C LEU A 81 -4.16 -15.87 31.35
N THR A 82 -2.98 -15.55 30.82
CA THR A 82 -1.75 -15.48 31.64
C THR A 82 -1.72 -14.21 32.50
N TYR A 83 -0.85 -14.18 33.51
CA TYR A 83 -0.67 -13.02 34.39
C TYR A 83 -0.31 -11.74 33.61
N ASP A 84 0.60 -11.85 32.64
CA ASP A 84 1.02 -10.72 31.80
C ASP A 84 -0.13 -10.25 30.89
N GLN A 85 -0.93 -11.19 30.37
CA GLN A 85 -2.09 -10.89 29.55
C GLN A 85 -3.18 -10.14 30.33
N MET A 86 -3.46 -10.54 31.57
CA MET A 86 -4.41 -9.81 32.44
C MET A 86 -3.88 -8.41 32.80
N THR A 87 -2.57 -8.28 32.99
CA THR A 87 -1.90 -7.00 33.26
C THR A 87 -2.04 -6.05 32.06
N MET A 88 -1.80 -6.55 30.85
CA MET A 88 -2.01 -5.77 29.63
C MET A 88 -3.47 -5.36 29.46
N LEU A 89 -4.41 -6.27 29.72
CA LEU A 89 -5.84 -5.95 29.66
C LEU A 89 -6.19 -4.83 30.65
N PHE A 90 -5.73 -4.94 31.89
CA PHE A 90 -5.91 -3.89 32.89
C PHE A 90 -5.39 -2.54 32.39
N MET A 91 -4.16 -2.49 31.87
CA MET A 91 -3.55 -1.27 31.35
C MET A 91 -4.25 -0.71 30.09
N LYS A 92 -4.89 -1.55 29.27
CA LYS A 92 -5.67 -1.08 28.11
C LYS A 92 -6.99 -0.41 28.53
N ILE A 93 -7.53 -0.83 29.67
CA ILE A 93 -8.80 -0.34 30.21
C ILE A 93 -8.56 0.88 31.09
N ASP A 94 -7.62 0.80 32.03
CA ASP A 94 -7.11 1.91 32.86
C ASP A 94 -6.25 2.86 32.01
N ALA A 95 -6.92 3.55 31.10
CA ALA A 95 -6.30 4.56 30.27
C ALA A 95 -6.13 5.87 31.00
N ASN A 96 -6.88 6.14 32.08
CA ASN A 96 -6.70 7.33 32.89
C ASN A 96 -5.49 7.19 33.86
N SER A 97 -4.83 6.04 33.91
CA SER A 97 -3.64 5.80 34.74
C SER A 97 -3.86 6.19 36.21
N ASP A 98 -5.08 6.04 36.70
CA ASP A 98 -5.40 6.26 38.13
C ASP A 98 -5.13 5.00 38.97
N GLY A 99 -4.88 3.85 38.32
CA GLY A 99 -4.54 2.60 38.98
C GLY A 99 -5.75 1.75 39.36
N THR A 100 -6.95 2.18 38.98
CA THR A 100 -8.21 1.47 39.16
C THR A 100 -8.91 1.23 37.81
N VAL A 101 -9.78 0.23 37.75
CA VAL A 101 -10.68 0.01 36.61
C VAL A 101 -12.12 0.03 37.11
N ASP A 102 -12.93 0.90 36.52
CA ASP A 102 -14.36 0.96 36.79
C ASP A 102 -15.18 0.11 35.79
N TRP A 103 -16.42 -0.21 36.16
CA TRP A 103 -17.33 -0.95 35.30
C TRP A 103 -17.58 -0.24 33.95
N ASP A 104 -17.72 1.09 33.98
CA ASP A 104 -17.99 1.88 32.79
C ASP A 104 -16.80 1.83 31.82
N GLU A 105 -15.56 1.85 32.32
CA GLU A 105 -14.36 1.72 31.50
C GLU A 105 -14.27 0.33 30.86
N PHE A 106 -14.51 -0.72 31.64
CA PHE A 106 -14.51 -2.11 31.15
C PHE A 106 -15.60 -2.34 30.11
N SER A 107 -16.84 -1.91 30.38
CA SER A 107 -17.98 -2.12 29.47
C SER A 107 -17.82 -1.35 28.16
N ASN A 108 -17.29 -0.13 28.20
CA ASN A 108 -16.99 0.66 26.99
C ASN A 108 -15.88 0.02 26.15
N TYR A 109 -14.82 -0.51 26.77
CA TYR A 109 -13.77 -1.25 26.08
C TYR A 109 -14.35 -2.47 25.33
N MET A 110 -15.22 -3.24 25.99
CA MET A 110 -15.84 -4.42 25.40
C MET A 110 -16.82 -4.09 24.27
N MET A 111 -17.63 -3.05 24.42
CA MET A 111 -18.63 -2.66 23.41
C MET A 111 -17.96 -2.16 22.12
N THR A 112 -16.84 -1.45 22.24
CA THR A 112 -16.17 -0.88 21.07
C THR A 112 -15.46 -1.94 20.23
N GLY A 113 -14.79 -2.91 20.86
CA GLY A 113 -14.19 -4.02 20.12
C GLY A 113 -15.22 -4.88 19.35
N ALA A 114 -16.46 -4.97 19.85
CA ALA A 114 -17.50 -5.80 19.24
C ALA A 114 -18.08 -5.17 17.95
N LEU A 115 -18.00 -3.85 17.82
CA LEU A 115 -18.43 -3.12 16.63
C LEU A 115 -17.44 -3.27 15.46
N GLU A 116 -16.19 -3.67 15.73
CA GLU A 116 -15.11 -3.71 14.74
C GLU A 116 -14.86 -5.08 14.09
N GLY A 117 -15.40 -6.18 14.66
CA GLY A 117 -15.35 -7.50 14.01
C GLY A 117 -16.04 -7.56 12.62
N GLY A 118 -16.62 -6.44 12.17
CA GLY A 118 -17.25 -6.25 10.88
C GLY A 118 -16.41 -5.55 9.80
N GLU A 119 -15.15 -5.15 10.04
CA GLU A 119 -14.29 -4.66 8.95
C GLU A 119 -13.73 -5.84 8.14
N THR A 120 -14.61 -6.41 7.33
CA THR A 120 -14.28 -7.39 6.30
C THR A 120 -13.27 -6.78 5.35
N HIS A 121 -12.04 -7.32 5.28
CA HIS A 121 -11.14 -7.07 4.17
C HIS A 121 -11.93 -7.21 2.86
N SER A 122 -12.14 -6.11 2.15
CA SER A 122 -12.89 -6.11 0.90
C SER A 122 -12.16 -6.99 -0.11
N ILE A 123 -12.75 -8.14 -0.43
CA ILE A 123 -12.17 -9.13 -1.36
C ILE A 123 -12.18 -8.59 -2.80
N PHE A 124 -13.14 -7.72 -3.12
CA PHE A 124 -13.21 -6.97 -4.37
C PHE A 124 -13.36 -5.48 -4.04
N ASP A 125 -12.71 -4.60 -4.79
CA ASP A 125 -12.93 -3.16 -4.61
C ASP A 125 -14.17 -2.73 -5.38
N GLU A 126 -15.14 -2.12 -4.69
CA GLU A 126 -16.32 -1.52 -5.33
C GLU A 126 -15.91 -0.35 -6.26
N ARG A 127 -14.81 0.36 -5.94
CA ARG A 127 -14.34 1.54 -6.67
C ARG A 127 -13.69 1.18 -8.00
N ILE A 128 -13.19 -0.05 -8.15
CA ILE A 128 -12.45 -0.51 -9.34
C ILE A 128 -13.39 -1.31 -10.26
N LYS A 129 -14.54 -0.72 -10.60
CA LYS A 129 -15.42 -1.26 -11.64
C LYS A 129 -14.93 -0.78 -13.00
N LYS A 130 -14.58 -1.71 -13.90
CA LYS A 130 -14.30 -1.38 -15.29
C LYS A 130 -15.52 -1.71 -16.15
N LEU A 131 -16.05 -0.71 -16.83
CA LEU A 131 -17.15 -0.88 -17.77
C LEU A 131 -16.60 -0.89 -19.19
N PHE A 132 -16.98 -1.90 -19.97
CA PHE A 132 -16.65 -2.04 -21.37
C PHE A 132 -17.94 -1.94 -22.18
N ASN A 133 -17.95 -0.99 -23.13
CA ASN A 133 -19.06 -0.88 -24.05
C ASN A 133 -19.08 -2.11 -24.96
N SER A 134 -20.25 -2.74 -25.03
CA SER A 134 -20.47 -3.87 -25.92
C SER A 134 -21.28 -3.45 -27.15
N PRO A 135 -21.04 -4.10 -28.31
CA PRO A 135 -21.86 -3.88 -29.49
C PRO A 135 -23.19 -4.64 -29.45
N HIS A 136 -23.49 -5.37 -28.37
CA HIS A 136 -24.75 -6.10 -28.22
C HIS A 136 -25.88 -5.11 -27.98
N LYS A 137 -27.00 -5.30 -28.69
CA LYS A 137 -28.21 -4.48 -28.53
C LYS A 137 -29.22 -5.12 -27.58
N ASP A 138 -29.02 -6.40 -27.26
CA ASP A 138 -29.90 -7.19 -26.41
C ASP A 138 -29.05 -8.01 -25.42
N ILE A 139 -29.72 -8.61 -24.44
CA ILE A 139 -29.15 -9.32 -23.29
C ILE A 139 -28.15 -10.39 -23.72
N ILE A 140 -26.97 -10.39 -23.09
CA ILE A 140 -25.97 -11.45 -23.24
C ILE A 140 -26.53 -12.74 -22.62
N LYS A 141 -26.62 -13.81 -23.41
CA LYS A 141 -27.09 -15.13 -22.97
C LYS A 141 -25.97 -15.98 -22.38
N ARG A 142 -24.77 -15.90 -22.97
CA ARG A 142 -23.59 -16.64 -22.52
C ARG A 142 -22.33 -15.80 -22.60
N LEU A 143 -21.47 -15.96 -21.61
CA LEU A 143 -20.10 -15.49 -21.61
C LEU A 143 -19.19 -16.67 -21.26
N ASP A 144 -18.13 -16.86 -22.02
CA ASP A 144 -17.18 -17.96 -21.85
C ASP A 144 -15.75 -17.52 -22.16
N TYR A 145 -14.76 -18.18 -21.56
CA TYR A 145 -13.34 -17.90 -21.78
C TYR A 145 -12.67 -19.07 -22.49
N ILE A 146 -12.04 -18.82 -23.64
CA ILE A 146 -11.31 -19.82 -24.42
C ILE A 146 -9.86 -19.89 -23.91
N PRO A 147 -9.44 -20.97 -23.22
CA PRO A 147 -8.08 -21.04 -22.67
C PRO A 147 -6.99 -21.13 -23.74
N LYS A 148 -7.24 -21.86 -24.83
CA LYS A 148 -6.29 -22.05 -25.94
C LYS A 148 -5.93 -20.74 -26.65
N GLU A 149 -6.93 -19.89 -26.88
CA GLU A 149 -6.79 -18.63 -27.63
C GLU A 149 -6.60 -17.40 -26.72
N ARG A 150 -6.79 -17.55 -25.40
CA ARG A 150 -6.80 -16.47 -24.40
C ARG A 150 -7.76 -15.33 -24.74
N LYS A 151 -8.98 -15.70 -25.16
CA LYS A 151 -10.03 -14.78 -25.60
C LYS A 151 -11.35 -15.08 -24.88
N TYR A 152 -12.19 -14.07 -24.69
CA TYR A 152 -13.57 -14.28 -24.26
C TYR A 152 -14.50 -14.34 -25.47
N ILE A 153 -15.54 -15.16 -25.36
CA ILE A 153 -16.69 -15.17 -26.27
C ILE A 153 -17.91 -14.71 -25.48
N SER A 154 -18.63 -13.73 -26.02
CA SER A 154 -19.96 -13.37 -25.54
C SER A 154 -20.99 -13.60 -26.65
N VAL A 155 -22.13 -14.19 -26.32
CA VAL A 155 -23.24 -14.43 -27.24
C VAL A 155 -24.48 -13.70 -26.73
N SER A 156 -25.06 -12.82 -27.55
CA SER A 156 -26.32 -12.13 -27.25
C SER A 156 -27.54 -12.86 -27.81
N ARG A 157 -28.70 -12.64 -27.19
CA ARG A 157 -30.02 -13.16 -27.63
C ARG A 157 -30.31 -12.83 -29.08
N GLU A 158 -29.84 -11.69 -29.57
CA GLU A 158 -30.07 -11.27 -30.95
C GLU A 158 -29.26 -12.08 -31.98
N GLY A 159 -28.28 -12.88 -31.57
CA GLY A 159 -27.40 -13.62 -32.49
C GLY A 159 -26.09 -12.91 -32.81
N CYS A 160 -25.72 -11.90 -32.04
CA CYS A 160 -24.40 -11.28 -32.10
C CYS A 160 -23.40 -12.07 -31.24
N VAL A 161 -22.30 -12.53 -31.85
CA VAL A 161 -21.18 -13.18 -31.16
C VAL A 161 -19.98 -12.25 -31.22
N CYS A 162 -19.45 -11.89 -30.06
CA CYS A 162 -18.26 -11.05 -29.95
C CYS A 162 -17.10 -11.83 -29.36
N LEU A 163 -15.94 -11.67 -29.99
CA LEU A 163 -14.65 -12.18 -29.54
C LEU A 163 -13.86 -11.03 -28.91
N TRP A 164 -13.46 -11.23 -27.66
CA TRP A 164 -12.74 -10.25 -26.85
C TRP A 164 -11.34 -10.74 -26.55
N ALA A 165 -10.38 -9.83 -26.53
CA ALA A 165 -9.04 -10.10 -26.03
C ALA A 165 -9.04 -10.30 -24.50
N GLN A 166 -7.91 -10.73 -23.94
CA GLN A 166 -7.73 -10.89 -22.48
C GLN A 166 -7.96 -9.58 -21.69
N ASN A 167 -7.70 -8.42 -22.30
CA ASN A 167 -7.99 -7.10 -21.70
C ASN A 167 -9.43 -6.60 -21.97
N LEU A 168 -10.32 -7.49 -22.45
CA LEU A 168 -11.69 -7.18 -22.86
C LEU A 168 -11.80 -6.07 -23.92
N LYS A 169 -10.77 -5.88 -24.76
CA LYS A 169 -10.91 -5.14 -26.01
C LYS A 169 -11.57 -6.02 -27.06
N LEU A 170 -12.58 -5.47 -27.73
CA LEU A 170 -13.29 -6.14 -28.81
C LEU A 170 -12.34 -6.39 -29.99
N GLN A 171 -12.26 -7.64 -30.45
CA GLN A 171 -11.44 -8.02 -31.60
C GLN A 171 -12.28 -8.27 -32.85
N ARG A 172 -13.39 -9.02 -32.69
CA ARG A 172 -14.20 -9.46 -33.83
C ARG A 172 -15.67 -9.60 -33.44
N ILE A 173 -16.55 -9.24 -34.36
CA ILE A 173 -17.99 -9.44 -34.29
C ILE A 173 -18.41 -10.43 -35.38
N VAL A 174 -19.28 -11.38 -35.04
CA VAL A 174 -19.90 -12.32 -35.98
C VAL A 174 -21.40 -12.29 -35.74
N HIS A 175 -22.17 -11.96 -36.78
CA HIS A 175 -23.63 -12.00 -36.73
C HIS A 175 -24.12 -13.34 -37.26
N ILE A 176 -24.69 -14.17 -36.37
CA ILE A 176 -25.21 -15.50 -36.74
C ILE A 176 -26.44 -15.39 -37.64
N ARG A 177 -27.21 -14.29 -37.55
CA ARG A 177 -28.38 -14.02 -38.40
C ARG A 177 -28.08 -14.01 -39.90
N ASP A 178 -26.83 -13.81 -40.30
CA ASP A 178 -26.44 -13.85 -41.71
C ASP A 178 -26.45 -15.27 -42.28
N PHE A 179 -26.40 -16.30 -41.42
CA PHE A 179 -26.29 -17.71 -41.80
C PHE A 179 -27.58 -18.51 -41.62
N ASN A 180 -28.40 -18.14 -40.63
CA ASN A 180 -29.68 -18.79 -40.35
C ASN A 180 -30.80 -17.73 -40.22
N ARG A 181 -32.04 -18.07 -40.60
CA ARG A 181 -33.20 -17.16 -40.55
C ARG A 181 -33.36 -16.56 -39.15
N LEU A 182 -34.01 -15.38 -39.08
CA LEU A 182 -34.13 -14.41 -37.96
C LEU A 182 -34.64 -14.93 -36.58
N SER A 183 -34.18 -16.07 -36.09
CA SER A 183 -34.58 -16.65 -34.80
C SER A 183 -33.73 -16.11 -33.64
N TRP A 184 -34.35 -15.87 -32.49
CA TRP A 184 -33.65 -15.52 -31.27
C TRP A 184 -32.90 -16.71 -30.68
N ILE A 185 -31.73 -16.44 -30.09
CA ILE A 185 -30.94 -17.45 -29.39
C ILE A 185 -31.46 -17.60 -27.95
N ALA A 186 -31.82 -18.82 -27.58
CA ALA A 186 -32.23 -19.18 -26.24
C ALA A 186 -31.00 -19.27 -25.30
N ASP A 187 -30.01 -20.09 -25.71
CA ASP A 187 -28.74 -20.28 -25.02
C ASP A 187 -27.65 -20.71 -26.03
N ALA A 188 -26.38 -20.59 -25.64
CA ALA A 188 -25.25 -20.96 -26.46
C ALA A 188 -24.10 -21.51 -25.61
N ILE A 189 -23.27 -22.35 -26.20
CA ILE A 189 -22.05 -22.88 -25.57
C ILE A 189 -20.94 -22.99 -26.59
N TYR A 190 -19.73 -22.61 -26.18
CA TYR A 190 -18.53 -22.83 -26.97
C TYR A 190 -17.84 -24.11 -26.50
N ILE A 191 -17.66 -25.08 -27.39
CA ILE A 191 -17.03 -26.35 -27.07
C ILE A 191 -15.52 -26.22 -27.32
N HIS A 192 -14.73 -26.13 -26.25
CA HIS A 192 -13.27 -25.90 -26.33
C HIS A 192 -12.49 -27.07 -26.95
N ASP A 193 -13.00 -28.29 -26.86
CA ASP A 193 -12.34 -29.48 -27.40
C ASP A 193 -12.42 -29.50 -28.94
N HIS A 194 -13.60 -29.18 -29.47
CA HIS A 194 -13.92 -29.21 -30.90
C HIS A 194 -13.74 -27.85 -31.60
N ASN A 195 -13.53 -26.77 -30.85
CA ASN A 195 -13.53 -25.40 -31.36
C ASN A 195 -14.79 -25.09 -32.20
N ARG A 196 -15.96 -25.36 -31.62
CA ARG A 196 -17.28 -25.12 -32.26
C ARG A 196 -18.18 -24.34 -31.32
N LEU A 197 -18.96 -23.41 -31.87
CA LEU A 197 -20.02 -22.73 -31.14
C LEU A 197 -21.34 -23.44 -31.43
N VAL A 198 -22.01 -23.93 -30.39
CA VAL A 198 -23.34 -24.50 -30.51
C VAL A 198 -24.34 -23.50 -29.97
N THR A 199 -25.39 -23.20 -30.74
CA THR A 199 -26.46 -22.31 -30.33
C THR A 199 -27.80 -23.00 -30.42
N ILE A 200 -28.66 -22.69 -29.48
CA ILE A 200 -30.04 -23.11 -29.46
C ILE A 200 -30.92 -21.93 -29.82
N THR A 201 -31.86 -22.16 -30.72
CA THR A 201 -32.78 -21.13 -31.21
C THR A 201 -34.21 -21.40 -30.74
N ASP A 202 -35.00 -20.34 -30.62
CA ASP A 202 -36.43 -20.42 -30.25
C ASP A 202 -37.27 -21.13 -31.34
N ASP A 203 -36.75 -21.22 -32.57
CA ASP A 203 -37.39 -21.94 -33.69
C ASP A 203 -37.19 -23.47 -33.64
N ARG A 204 -36.95 -24.01 -32.44
CA ARG A 204 -36.77 -25.46 -32.19
C ARG A 204 -35.62 -26.08 -33.01
N GLN A 205 -34.54 -25.32 -33.19
CA GLN A 205 -33.33 -25.77 -33.88
C GLN A 205 -32.11 -25.67 -32.97
N LEU A 206 -31.21 -26.64 -33.11
CA LEU A 206 -29.85 -26.60 -32.57
C LEU A 206 -28.88 -26.47 -33.75
N CYS A 207 -28.08 -25.42 -33.73
CA CYS A 207 -27.15 -25.08 -34.82
C CYS A 207 -25.70 -25.12 -34.32
N VAL A 208 -24.80 -25.63 -35.14
CA VAL A 208 -23.36 -25.70 -34.84
C VAL A 208 -22.58 -24.85 -35.84
N TYR A 209 -21.81 -23.91 -35.33
CA TYR A 209 -21.02 -22.94 -36.10
C TYR A 209 -19.53 -23.10 -35.86
N ASP A 210 -18.75 -22.82 -36.91
CA ASP A 210 -17.34 -22.49 -36.79
C ASP A 210 -17.20 -20.96 -36.86
N VAL A 211 -16.87 -20.36 -35.71
CA VAL A 211 -16.78 -18.91 -35.53
C VAL A 211 -15.34 -18.41 -35.58
N LEU A 212 -14.36 -19.25 -35.24
CA LEU A 212 -12.95 -18.85 -35.20
C LEU A 212 -12.35 -18.76 -36.60
N SER A 213 -12.86 -19.54 -37.56
CA SER A 213 -12.46 -19.45 -38.97
C SER A 213 -12.62 -18.05 -39.56
N ILE A 214 -11.74 -17.68 -40.50
CA ILE A 214 -11.72 -16.36 -41.16
C ILE A 214 -13.09 -16.04 -41.79
N LYS A 215 -13.74 -17.05 -42.38
CA LYS A 215 -15.14 -16.98 -42.80
C LYS A 215 -15.97 -17.85 -41.85
N PRO A 216 -16.88 -17.27 -41.05
CA PRO A 216 -17.75 -18.06 -40.19
C PRO A 216 -18.66 -18.94 -41.07
N ARG A 217 -18.98 -20.15 -40.59
CA ARG A 217 -19.81 -21.11 -41.33
C ARG A 217 -20.74 -21.86 -40.39
N LEU A 218 -21.93 -22.18 -40.91
CA LEU A 218 -22.87 -23.14 -40.32
C LEU A 218 -22.49 -24.54 -40.82
N ILE A 219 -22.31 -25.48 -39.89
CA ILE A 219 -21.87 -26.84 -40.19
C ILE A 219 -23.05 -27.81 -40.13
N VAL A 220 -23.75 -27.84 -39.00
CA VAL A 220 -24.89 -28.76 -38.78
C VAL A 220 -26.07 -28.00 -38.21
N THR A 221 -27.25 -28.32 -38.72
CA THR A 221 -28.53 -27.89 -38.15
C THR A 221 -29.36 -29.12 -37.77
N LEU A 222 -29.69 -29.25 -36.48
CA LEU A 222 -30.67 -30.19 -36.00
C LEU A 222 -32.02 -29.46 -35.91
N SER A 223 -32.91 -29.73 -36.86
CA SER A 223 -34.21 -29.06 -36.99
C SER A 223 -35.37 -29.95 -36.54
N GLN A 224 -36.53 -29.35 -36.33
CA GLN A 224 -37.78 -30.02 -35.93
C GLN A 224 -37.71 -30.71 -34.56
N LEU A 225 -37.17 -30.03 -33.55
CA LEU A 225 -37.33 -30.49 -32.17
C LEU A 225 -38.83 -30.41 -31.77
N GLU A 226 -39.30 -31.38 -30.99
CA GLU A 226 -40.73 -31.45 -30.59
C GLU A 226 -41.12 -30.28 -29.67
N ASN A 227 -40.18 -29.86 -28.82
CA ASN A 227 -40.34 -28.87 -27.77
C ASN A 227 -39.30 -27.74 -27.93
N ASN A 228 -39.53 -26.59 -27.29
CA ASN A 228 -38.59 -25.47 -27.34
C ASN A 228 -37.41 -25.73 -26.38
N PRO A 229 -36.17 -25.86 -26.90
CA PRO A 229 -34.99 -26.00 -26.06
C PRO A 229 -34.60 -24.65 -25.41
N LEU A 230 -34.29 -24.67 -24.11
CA LEU A 230 -34.08 -23.48 -23.28
C LEU A 230 -32.65 -23.30 -22.78
N CYS A 231 -31.94 -24.39 -22.47
CA CYS A 231 -30.59 -24.36 -21.93
C CYS A 231 -29.71 -25.44 -22.54
N ILE A 232 -28.40 -25.20 -22.63
CA ILE A 232 -27.44 -26.13 -23.24
C ILE A 232 -26.21 -26.36 -22.34
N ALA A 233 -25.70 -27.59 -22.39
CA ALA A 233 -24.43 -27.98 -21.79
C ALA A 233 -23.68 -28.99 -22.65
N TYR A 234 -22.37 -29.01 -22.46
CA TYR A 234 -21.46 -29.97 -23.08
C TYR A 234 -20.89 -30.87 -21.97
N GLY A 235 -20.77 -32.16 -22.26
CA GLY A 235 -19.99 -33.08 -21.46
C GLY A 235 -19.11 -33.94 -22.36
N GLY A 236 -17.81 -33.81 -22.16
CA GLY A 236 -16.80 -34.68 -22.77
C GLY A 236 -16.20 -35.55 -21.69
N GLN A 237 -16.07 -36.85 -21.96
CA GLN A 237 -15.34 -37.77 -21.10
C GLN A 237 -13.97 -38.01 -21.74
N HIS A 238 -12.89 -37.61 -21.05
CA HIS A 238 -11.53 -37.69 -21.60
C HIS A 238 -11.10 -39.13 -22.02
N ASP A 239 -11.78 -40.16 -21.49
CA ASP A 239 -11.45 -41.58 -21.66
C ASP A 239 -12.29 -42.30 -22.73
N GLU A 240 -13.43 -41.74 -23.17
CA GLU A 240 -14.30 -42.35 -24.18
C GLU A 240 -14.28 -41.57 -25.50
N GLU A 241 -14.40 -42.26 -26.65
CA GLU A 241 -14.52 -41.60 -27.97
C GLU A 241 -15.85 -40.86 -28.20
N ARG A 242 -16.68 -40.72 -27.15
CA ARG A 242 -18.04 -40.21 -27.22
C ARG A 242 -18.18 -38.96 -26.35
N ASP A 243 -18.49 -37.86 -27.03
CA ASP A 243 -18.87 -36.62 -26.40
C ASP A 243 -20.39 -36.45 -26.49
N PHE A 244 -20.97 -35.60 -25.66
CA PHE A 244 -22.39 -35.36 -25.69
C PHE A 244 -22.76 -33.90 -25.42
N ILE A 245 -23.81 -33.47 -26.12
CA ILE A 245 -24.51 -32.21 -25.88
C ILE A 245 -25.81 -32.52 -25.17
N LEU A 246 -26.01 -31.88 -24.02
CA LEU A 246 -27.23 -31.93 -23.23
C LEU A 246 -27.99 -30.64 -23.42
N PHE A 247 -29.30 -30.72 -23.62
CA PHE A 247 -30.14 -29.54 -23.58
C PHE A 247 -31.49 -29.84 -22.97
N GLY A 248 -32.00 -28.87 -22.21
CA GLY A 248 -33.27 -28.95 -21.51
C GLY A 248 -34.36 -28.20 -22.27
N ASP A 249 -35.57 -28.74 -22.25
CA ASP A 249 -36.73 -28.17 -22.95
C ASP A 249 -37.77 -27.57 -22.00
N ASP A 250 -38.70 -26.80 -22.57
CA ASP A 250 -39.95 -26.34 -21.94
C ASP A 250 -40.88 -27.49 -21.50
N GLY A 251 -40.71 -28.71 -22.00
CA GLY A 251 -41.54 -29.86 -21.59
C GLY A 251 -41.07 -30.59 -20.33
N GLY A 252 -39.96 -30.13 -19.72
CA GLY A 252 -39.29 -30.84 -18.62
C GLY A 252 -38.47 -32.06 -19.07
N TYR A 253 -38.16 -32.13 -20.36
CA TYR A 253 -37.32 -33.17 -20.94
C TYR A 253 -35.87 -32.71 -21.01
N ILE A 254 -34.96 -33.66 -20.84
CA ILE A 254 -33.55 -33.49 -21.17
C ILE A 254 -33.29 -34.32 -22.42
N ASN A 255 -32.77 -33.64 -23.43
CA ASN A 255 -32.30 -34.24 -24.67
C ASN A 255 -30.80 -34.43 -24.60
N VAL A 256 -30.36 -35.58 -25.09
CA VAL A 256 -28.95 -35.96 -25.11
C VAL A 256 -28.60 -36.33 -26.54
N LEU A 257 -27.69 -35.54 -27.11
CA LEU A 257 -27.07 -35.79 -28.40
C LEU A 257 -25.66 -36.32 -28.14
N THR A 258 -25.46 -37.62 -28.31
CA THR A 258 -24.13 -38.25 -28.22
C THR A 258 -23.51 -38.29 -29.61
N PHE A 259 -22.25 -37.88 -29.74
CA PHE A 259 -21.53 -37.86 -31.01
C PHE A 259 -20.07 -38.30 -30.82
N THR A 260 -19.46 -38.80 -31.88
CA THR A 260 -18.01 -39.09 -31.89
C THR A 260 -17.21 -37.89 -32.37
N ARG A 261 -15.91 -37.84 -32.09
CA ARG A 261 -15.04 -36.72 -32.54
C ARG A 261 -15.07 -36.46 -34.05
N LYS A 262 -15.36 -37.49 -34.86
CA LYS A 262 -15.43 -37.40 -36.32
C LYS A 262 -16.69 -36.71 -36.84
N PHE A 263 -17.70 -36.52 -35.98
CA PHE A 263 -18.98 -35.92 -36.36
C PHE A 263 -18.84 -34.52 -36.96
N PHE A 264 -17.95 -33.68 -36.40
CA PHE A 264 -17.76 -32.31 -36.88
C PHE A 264 -16.74 -32.16 -38.02
N THR A 265 -15.97 -33.22 -38.32
CA THR A 265 -14.95 -33.21 -39.38
C THR A 265 -15.43 -33.84 -40.69
N GLU A 266 -16.34 -34.82 -40.63
CA GLU A 266 -16.85 -35.51 -41.83
C GLU A 266 -18.12 -34.83 -42.41
N ASN A 267 -18.87 -34.09 -41.58
CA ASN A 267 -20.10 -33.38 -41.99
C ASN A 267 -19.81 -31.89 -42.26
N GLU A 268 -18.89 -31.57 -43.18
CA GLU A 268 -18.54 -30.17 -43.52
C GLU A 268 -19.56 -29.48 -44.46
N GLY A 269 -20.56 -30.21 -44.94
CA GLY A 269 -21.71 -29.66 -45.65
C GLY A 269 -22.85 -29.31 -44.68
N ASN A 270 -23.56 -28.20 -44.93
CA ASN A 270 -24.73 -27.74 -44.18
C ASN A 270 -25.87 -28.79 -44.21
N GLU A 271 -25.72 -29.86 -43.43
CA GLU A 271 -26.66 -30.98 -43.38
C GLU A 271 -27.77 -30.73 -42.34
N ASP A 272 -29.02 -30.80 -42.82
CA ASP A 272 -30.21 -30.75 -41.96
C ASP A 272 -30.53 -32.15 -41.41
N LEU A 273 -30.15 -32.36 -40.15
CA LEU A 273 -30.48 -33.54 -39.37
C LEU A 273 -31.81 -33.34 -38.64
N THR A 274 -32.56 -34.42 -38.46
CA THR A 274 -33.82 -34.42 -37.70
C THR A 274 -33.76 -35.47 -36.60
N PRO A 275 -34.36 -35.26 -35.42
CA PRO A 275 -34.36 -36.23 -34.32
C PRO A 275 -34.79 -37.65 -34.73
N ALA A 276 -35.78 -37.78 -35.64
CA ALA A 276 -36.25 -39.06 -36.16
C ALA A 276 -35.18 -39.84 -36.97
N LYS A 277 -34.25 -39.14 -37.63
CA LYS A 277 -33.10 -39.74 -38.32
C LYS A 277 -32.02 -40.21 -37.33
N LEU A 278 -31.88 -39.53 -36.19
CA LEU A 278 -30.84 -39.80 -35.18
C LEU A 278 -31.29 -40.74 -34.04
N ALA A 279 -32.60 -41.00 -33.91
CA ALA A 279 -33.16 -41.91 -32.91
C ALA A 279 -33.01 -43.40 -33.25
N LYS A 280 -32.67 -43.75 -34.50
CA LYS A 280 -32.45 -45.15 -34.92
C LYS A 280 -31.11 -45.66 -34.39
N ARG A 281 -31.07 -46.91 -33.94
CA ARG A 281 -29.85 -47.55 -33.36
C ARG A 281 -28.68 -47.65 -34.36
N GLU A 282 -28.95 -47.56 -35.66
CA GLU A 282 -27.95 -47.51 -36.74
C GLU A 282 -27.29 -46.14 -36.96
N SER A 283 -27.83 -45.06 -36.37
CA SER A 283 -27.40 -43.68 -36.68
C SER A 283 -26.01 -43.34 -36.13
N LEU A 284 -25.58 -43.99 -35.04
CA LEU A 284 -24.19 -43.92 -34.55
C LEU A 284 -23.17 -44.46 -35.57
N ARG A 285 -23.57 -45.41 -36.43
CA ARG A 285 -22.69 -46.00 -37.45
C ARG A 285 -22.74 -45.25 -38.79
N LYS A 286 -23.85 -44.55 -39.08
CA LYS A 286 -24.07 -43.84 -40.36
C LYS A 286 -23.82 -42.33 -40.30
N HIS A 287 -24.11 -41.70 -39.17
CA HIS A 287 -24.02 -40.25 -38.98
C HIS A 287 -23.14 -39.87 -37.78
N ASN A 288 -22.37 -40.81 -37.19
CA ASN A 288 -21.50 -40.57 -36.04
C ASN A 288 -22.20 -39.94 -34.81
N ALA A 289 -23.54 -39.98 -34.75
CA ALA A 289 -24.34 -39.36 -33.69
C ALA A 289 -25.61 -40.17 -33.37
N SER A 290 -26.04 -40.12 -32.10
CA SER A 290 -27.33 -40.64 -31.62
C SER A 290 -28.05 -39.63 -30.76
N PHE A 291 -29.38 -39.62 -30.88
CA PHE A 291 -30.25 -38.74 -30.12
C PHE A 291 -31.17 -39.56 -29.22
N TYR A 292 -31.27 -39.19 -27.95
CA TYR A 292 -32.33 -39.69 -27.07
C TYR A 292 -32.86 -38.60 -26.14
N ARG A 293 -34.11 -38.77 -25.74
CA ARG A 293 -34.88 -37.82 -24.91
C ARG A 293 -35.42 -38.52 -23.67
N ARG A 294 -35.38 -37.85 -22.51
CA ARG A 294 -35.91 -38.39 -21.23
C ARG A 294 -36.68 -37.32 -20.46
N LYS A 295 -37.91 -37.64 -20.01
CA LYS A 295 -38.68 -36.75 -19.12
C LYS A 295 -38.13 -36.86 -17.70
N ILE A 296 -37.72 -35.74 -17.13
CA ILE A 296 -37.12 -35.69 -15.78
C ILE A 296 -37.90 -34.73 -14.89
N HIS A 297 -38.17 -33.54 -15.39
CA HIS A 297 -38.95 -32.51 -14.72
C HIS A 297 -40.40 -32.50 -15.21
N ASN A 298 -41.31 -31.96 -14.42
CA ASN A 298 -42.68 -31.70 -14.89
C ASN A 298 -42.83 -30.28 -15.47
N ASP A 299 -41.90 -29.40 -15.11
CA ASP A 299 -41.83 -28.00 -15.53
C ASP A 299 -40.56 -27.73 -16.35
N TRP A 300 -40.38 -26.49 -16.78
CA TRP A 300 -39.31 -26.05 -17.68
C TRP A 300 -37.93 -26.28 -17.08
N VAL A 301 -37.00 -26.80 -17.88
CA VAL A 301 -35.62 -26.97 -17.45
C VAL A 301 -34.86 -25.65 -17.63
N VAL A 302 -34.40 -25.07 -16.52
CA VAL A 302 -33.77 -23.72 -16.51
C VAL A 302 -32.27 -23.77 -16.80
N LYS A 303 -31.56 -24.73 -16.20
CA LYS A 303 -30.12 -24.94 -16.40
C LYS A 303 -29.83 -26.44 -16.36
N VAL A 304 -28.93 -26.88 -17.24
CA VAL A 304 -28.32 -28.21 -17.24
C VAL A 304 -26.82 -28.05 -17.27
N GLN A 305 -26.07 -28.92 -16.60
CA GLN A 305 -24.62 -28.95 -16.65
C GLN A 305 -24.13 -30.38 -16.40
N TYR A 306 -23.07 -30.76 -17.08
CA TYR A 306 -22.39 -32.01 -16.83
C TYR A 306 -21.15 -31.77 -15.97
N TYR A 307 -21.00 -32.54 -14.89
CA TYR A 307 -19.82 -32.48 -14.04
C TYR A 307 -19.06 -33.80 -14.15
N GLN A 308 -17.84 -33.73 -14.65
CA GLN A 308 -16.99 -34.90 -14.84
C GLN A 308 -16.58 -35.52 -13.50
N GLU A 309 -16.45 -34.71 -12.45
CA GLU A 309 -15.98 -35.13 -11.13
C GLU A 309 -16.95 -36.11 -10.43
N ILE A 310 -18.24 -35.99 -10.74
CA ILE A 310 -19.30 -36.86 -10.19
C ILE A 310 -19.90 -37.80 -11.26
N ASN A 311 -19.35 -37.76 -12.49
CA ASN A 311 -19.83 -38.50 -13.66
C ASN A 311 -21.36 -38.45 -13.83
N ALA A 312 -21.95 -37.27 -13.62
CA ALA A 312 -23.39 -37.09 -13.60
C ALA A 312 -23.77 -35.73 -14.18
N PHE A 313 -24.91 -35.69 -14.87
CA PHE A 313 -25.53 -34.44 -15.24
C PHE A 313 -26.40 -33.92 -14.08
N VAL A 314 -26.42 -32.61 -13.93
CA VAL A 314 -27.25 -31.90 -12.98
C VAL A 314 -28.19 -30.99 -13.76
N SER A 315 -29.45 -30.96 -13.35
CA SER A 315 -30.47 -30.12 -13.97
C SER A 315 -31.35 -29.47 -12.91
N CYS A 316 -31.80 -28.24 -13.16
CA CYS A 316 -32.71 -27.52 -12.29
C CYS A 316 -34.00 -27.09 -13.00
N ALA A 317 -35.07 -27.02 -12.23
CA ALA A 317 -36.37 -26.52 -12.65
C ALA A 317 -36.99 -25.63 -11.56
N PRO A 318 -37.87 -24.68 -11.91
CA PRO A 318 -38.56 -23.80 -10.98
C PRO A 318 -39.77 -24.49 -10.31
N GLU A 319 -39.66 -25.80 -10.07
CA GLU A 319 -40.67 -26.65 -9.45
C GLU A 319 -40.26 -27.00 -8.00
N SER A 320 -41.22 -27.23 -7.10
CA SER A 320 -40.93 -27.67 -5.72
C SER A 320 -40.59 -29.17 -5.64
N ALA A 321 -41.29 -30.03 -6.39
CA ALA A 321 -41.17 -31.48 -6.26
C ALA A 321 -39.85 -32.06 -6.80
N ARG A 322 -39.39 -31.55 -7.95
CA ARG A 322 -38.15 -31.98 -8.61
C ARG A 322 -37.24 -30.79 -8.90
N SER A 323 -36.97 -29.96 -7.89
CA SER A 323 -36.24 -28.70 -8.07
C SER A 323 -34.84 -28.88 -8.65
N LEU A 324 -34.14 -29.93 -8.22
CA LEU A 324 -32.82 -30.29 -8.70
C LEU A 324 -32.74 -31.80 -8.90
N VAL A 325 -32.17 -32.19 -10.02
CA VAL A 325 -31.98 -33.59 -10.37
C VAL A 325 -30.53 -33.85 -10.71
N VAL A 326 -29.94 -34.86 -10.06
CA VAL A 326 -28.61 -35.38 -10.36
C VAL A 326 -28.77 -36.78 -10.94
N GLY A 327 -28.37 -36.98 -12.18
CA GLY A 327 -28.60 -38.22 -12.92
C GLY A 327 -27.37 -38.70 -13.69
N ASP A 328 -27.25 -40.01 -13.82
CA ASP A 328 -26.26 -40.65 -14.68
C ASP A 328 -26.78 -40.71 -16.13
N LEU A 329 -25.88 -40.52 -17.09
CA LEU A 329 -26.13 -40.63 -18.53
C LEU A 329 -26.46 -42.06 -18.96
N GLU A 330 -25.91 -43.07 -18.26
CA GLU A 330 -26.09 -44.49 -18.60
C GLU A 330 -27.46 -45.07 -18.16
N ARG A 331 -28.42 -44.22 -17.81
CA ARG A 331 -29.81 -44.57 -17.41
C ARG A 331 -29.92 -45.37 -16.10
N LYS A 332 -28.85 -45.48 -15.31
CA LYS A 332 -28.80 -46.33 -14.11
C LYS A 332 -29.47 -45.73 -12.88
N SER A 333 -29.19 -44.47 -12.51
CA SER A 333 -29.78 -43.85 -11.31
C SER A 333 -30.06 -42.35 -11.49
N ILE A 334 -31.22 -41.90 -11.01
CA ILE A 334 -31.60 -40.49 -10.92
C ILE A 334 -31.95 -40.18 -9.47
N ARG A 335 -31.40 -39.10 -8.94
CA ARG A 335 -31.67 -38.58 -7.59
C ARG A 335 -32.40 -37.23 -7.69
N TYR A 336 -33.45 -37.07 -6.90
CA TYR A 336 -34.29 -35.87 -6.85
C TYR A 336 -34.07 -35.11 -5.55
N VAL A 337 -34.03 -33.78 -5.62
CA VAL A 337 -33.96 -32.88 -4.47
C VAL A 337 -35.16 -31.95 -4.48
N HIS A 338 -35.83 -31.89 -3.34
CA HIS A 338 -36.99 -31.05 -3.11
C HIS A 338 -36.55 -29.74 -2.44
N VAL A 339 -36.77 -28.61 -3.10
CA VAL A 339 -36.56 -27.27 -2.52
C VAL A 339 -37.82 -26.42 -2.69
N PRO A 340 -38.38 -25.87 -1.60
CA PRO A 340 -39.54 -24.99 -1.69
C PRO A 340 -39.29 -23.82 -2.65
N LYS A 341 -40.24 -23.53 -3.54
CA LYS A 341 -40.18 -22.45 -4.56
C LYS A 341 -39.17 -22.64 -5.71
N GLY A 342 -38.50 -23.80 -5.79
CA GLY A 342 -37.68 -24.20 -6.93
C GLY A 342 -36.32 -23.50 -7.04
N ILE A 343 -35.47 -24.04 -7.91
CA ILE A 343 -34.07 -23.60 -8.09
C ILE A 343 -33.93 -22.94 -9.47
N LYS A 344 -33.22 -21.81 -9.52
CA LYS A 344 -32.90 -21.10 -10.77
C LYS A 344 -31.46 -21.29 -11.18
N ALA A 345 -30.54 -21.30 -10.23
CA ALA A 345 -29.10 -21.40 -10.49
C ALA A 345 -28.46 -22.48 -9.61
N PHE A 346 -27.47 -23.15 -10.16
CA PHE A 346 -26.59 -24.04 -9.41
C PHE A 346 -25.20 -24.04 -10.03
N GLU A 347 -24.18 -24.33 -9.22
CA GLU A 347 -22.79 -24.48 -9.65
C GLU A 347 -22.05 -25.46 -8.70
N PHE A 348 -21.03 -26.16 -9.19
CA PHE A 348 -20.27 -27.12 -8.40
C PHE A 348 -18.93 -26.55 -7.91
N CYS A 349 -18.70 -26.61 -6.60
CA CYS A 349 -17.41 -26.29 -6.00
C CYS A 349 -16.55 -27.56 -5.93
N ARG A 350 -15.31 -27.48 -6.44
CA ARG A 350 -14.35 -28.60 -6.37
C ARG A 350 -13.71 -28.77 -4.99
N ARG A 351 -13.50 -27.66 -4.26
CA ARG A 351 -12.79 -27.64 -2.98
C ARG A 351 -13.42 -26.60 -2.04
N PRO A 352 -14.16 -27.02 -1.00
CA PRO A 352 -14.69 -28.38 -0.73
C PRO A 352 -15.74 -28.82 -1.77
N SER A 353 -15.91 -30.15 -1.94
CA SER A 353 -16.86 -30.75 -2.89
C SER A 353 -18.32 -30.50 -2.48
N PHE A 354 -18.89 -29.40 -2.98
CA PHE A 354 -20.28 -29.02 -2.73
C PHE A 354 -20.98 -28.61 -4.01
N LEU A 355 -22.22 -29.04 -4.15
CA LEU A 355 -23.14 -28.51 -5.14
C LEU A 355 -23.90 -27.33 -4.52
N VAL A 356 -23.65 -26.14 -5.05
CA VAL A 356 -24.25 -24.88 -4.59
C VAL A 356 -25.53 -24.63 -5.38
N THR A 357 -26.62 -24.29 -4.70
CA THR A 357 -27.92 -24.04 -5.33
C THR A 357 -28.50 -22.73 -4.84
N GLY A 358 -29.22 -22.01 -5.71
CA GLY A 358 -29.93 -20.78 -5.38
C GLY A 358 -31.22 -20.65 -6.18
N GLY A 359 -32.27 -20.14 -5.54
CA GLY A 359 -33.61 -20.10 -6.10
C GLY A 359 -34.41 -18.87 -5.74
N ARG A 360 -35.74 -18.99 -5.94
CA ARG A 360 -36.72 -17.94 -5.57
C ARG A 360 -36.92 -17.78 -4.07
N ASP A 361 -36.45 -18.74 -3.30
CA ASP A 361 -36.48 -18.71 -1.84
C ASP A 361 -35.34 -17.89 -1.22
N LYS A 362 -34.48 -17.27 -2.05
CA LYS A 362 -33.43 -16.29 -1.66
C LYS A 362 -32.28 -16.89 -0.86
N ILE A 363 -32.29 -18.20 -0.63
CA ILE A 363 -31.33 -18.89 0.20
C ILE A 363 -30.37 -19.66 -0.70
N ILE A 364 -29.07 -19.56 -0.43
CA ILE A 364 -28.08 -20.41 -1.08
C ILE A 364 -27.90 -21.65 -0.23
N ARG A 365 -27.99 -22.85 -0.83
CA ARG A 365 -27.75 -24.12 -0.13
C ARG A 365 -26.57 -24.85 -0.71
N LEU A 366 -25.79 -25.44 0.19
CA LEU A 366 -24.68 -26.33 -0.14
C LEU A 366 -25.13 -27.77 0.05
N TRP A 367 -24.96 -28.58 -0.97
CA TRP A 367 -25.32 -30.00 -0.97
C TRP A 367 -24.06 -30.83 -1.17
N ASN A 368 -23.95 -31.94 -0.45
CA ASN A 368 -22.96 -32.94 -0.80
C ASN A 368 -23.48 -33.71 -2.03
N PRO A 369 -22.75 -33.77 -3.16
CA PRO A 369 -23.22 -34.45 -4.38
C PRO A 369 -23.56 -35.94 -4.17
N TYR A 370 -22.95 -36.58 -3.16
CA TYR A 370 -23.18 -37.98 -2.82
C TYR A 370 -24.37 -38.18 -1.87
N VAL A 371 -24.70 -37.16 -1.06
CA VAL A 371 -25.78 -37.21 -0.06
C VAL A 371 -26.68 -36.00 -0.22
N LEU A 372 -27.81 -36.20 -0.90
CA LEU A 372 -28.75 -35.14 -1.30
C LEU A 372 -30.02 -35.07 -0.41
N SER A 373 -30.05 -35.80 0.71
CA SER A 373 -31.23 -35.83 1.59
C SER A 373 -31.42 -34.56 2.40
N LYS A 374 -30.32 -33.91 2.80
CA LYS A 374 -30.31 -32.64 3.55
C LYS A 374 -29.16 -31.74 3.07
N PRO A 375 -29.34 -30.41 3.10
CA PRO A 375 -28.25 -29.49 2.78
C PRO A 375 -27.19 -29.52 3.90
N ALA A 376 -25.92 -29.45 3.53
CA ALA A 376 -24.78 -29.36 4.44
C ALA A 376 -24.69 -27.98 5.11
N GLY A 377 -25.21 -26.94 4.44
CA GLY A 377 -25.26 -25.58 4.96
C GLY A 377 -26.20 -24.69 4.14
N SER A 378 -26.66 -23.61 4.75
CA SER A 378 -27.55 -22.61 4.13
C SER A 378 -27.08 -21.20 4.44
N LEU A 379 -26.88 -20.40 3.40
CA LEU A 379 -26.44 -19.01 3.48
C LEU A 379 -27.65 -18.08 3.34
N HIS A 380 -27.87 -17.26 4.37
CA HIS A 380 -28.98 -16.31 4.47
C HIS A 380 -28.43 -14.88 4.38
N GLY A 381 -29.10 -14.02 3.62
CA GLY A 381 -28.74 -12.60 3.54
C GLY A 381 -29.17 -11.89 2.26
N HIS A 382 -29.54 -12.63 1.21
CA HIS A 382 -30.14 -12.03 0.01
C HIS A 382 -31.60 -11.66 0.23
N ASN A 383 -32.01 -10.49 -0.25
CA ASN A 383 -33.37 -9.98 -0.08
C ASN A 383 -34.29 -10.35 -1.25
N THR A 384 -33.74 -10.71 -2.40
CA THR A 384 -34.45 -11.09 -3.62
C THR A 384 -33.99 -12.44 -4.16
N ALA A 385 -34.64 -12.93 -5.22
CA ALA A 385 -34.35 -14.25 -5.79
C ALA A 385 -32.93 -14.30 -6.38
N ILE A 386 -32.31 -15.46 -6.29
CA ILE A 386 -30.95 -15.68 -6.80
C ILE A 386 -31.06 -16.03 -8.29
N VAL A 387 -30.36 -15.26 -9.12
CA VAL A 387 -30.40 -15.39 -10.58
C VAL A 387 -29.22 -16.22 -11.07
N ASN A 388 -28.02 -15.99 -10.51
CA ASN A 388 -26.80 -16.67 -10.97
C ASN A 388 -25.82 -16.93 -9.80
N ILE A 389 -24.98 -17.95 -9.94
CA ILE A 389 -23.96 -18.35 -8.96
C ILE A 389 -22.66 -18.63 -9.72
N GLY A 390 -21.57 -18.03 -9.26
CA GLY A 390 -20.21 -18.28 -9.72
C GLY A 390 -19.34 -18.75 -8.55
N ILE A 391 -18.28 -19.50 -8.84
CA ILE A 391 -17.41 -20.06 -7.80
C ILE A 391 -15.95 -19.74 -8.13
N ASN A 392 -15.23 -19.23 -7.14
CA ASN A 392 -13.77 -19.21 -7.17
C ASN A 392 -13.26 -20.54 -6.60
N HIS A 393 -12.81 -21.42 -7.48
CA HIS A 393 -12.32 -22.75 -7.10
C HIS A 393 -11.01 -22.74 -6.30
N GLU A 394 -10.20 -21.68 -6.41
CA GLU A 394 -8.90 -21.61 -5.73
C GLU A 394 -9.07 -21.28 -4.24
N GLU A 395 -9.84 -20.24 -3.94
CA GLU A 395 -10.05 -19.73 -2.57
C GLU A 395 -11.30 -20.32 -1.89
N GLY A 396 -12.13 -21.07 -2.64
CA GLY A 396 -13.39 -21.59 -2.13
C GLY A 396 -14.42 -20.49 -1.84
N HIS A 397 -14.44 -19.43 -2.65
CA HIS A 397 -15.46 -18.37 -2.53
C HIS A 397 -16.65 -18.66 -3.42
N ILE A 398 -17.85 -18.45 -2.88
CA ILE A 398 -19.12 -18.53 -3.61
C ILE A 398 -19.57 -17.11 -3.90
N ILE A 399 -19.81 -16.81 -5.15
CA ILE A 399 -20.27 -15.51 -5.62
C ILE A 399 -21.70 -15.70 -6.08
N SER A 400 -22.60 -14.89 -5.54
CA SER A 400 -24.04 -15.03 -5.77
C SER A 400 -24.62 -13.71 -6.23
N LEU A 401 -25.42 -13.77 -7.31
CA LEU A 401 -26.09 -12.63 -7.91
C LEU A 401 -27.59 -12.74 -7.67
N SER A 402 -28.17 -11.70 -7.08
CA SER A 402 -29.61 -11.58 -6.88
C SER A 402 -30.26 -10.65 -7.92
N GLU A 403 -31.59 -10.73 -7.99
CA GLU A 403 -32.42 -9.96 -8.94
C GLU A 403 -32.37 -8.45 -8.70
N ASP A 404 -32.12 -8.02 -7.45
CA ASP A 404 -31.85 -6.62 -7.07
C ASP A 404 -30.43 -6.13 -7.42
N ARG A 405 -29.66 -6.90 -8.21
CA ARG A 405 -28.28 -6.62 -8.63
C ARG A 405 -27.26 -6.59 -7.48
N VAL A 406 -27.62 -7.15 -6.33
CA VAL A 406 -26.68 -7.31 -5.23
C VAL A 406 -25.81 -8.55 -5.49
N ILE A 407 -24.49 -8.38 -5.40
CA ILE A 407 -23.57 -9.50 -5.49
C ILE A 407 -23.00 -9.76 -4.11
N LYS A 408 -23.22 -10.97 -3.59
CA LYS A 408 -22.65 -11.39 -2.30
C LYS A 408 -21.60 -12.45 -2.49
N ILE A 409 -20.53 -12.31 -1.72
CA ILE A 409 -19.37 -13.20 -1.70
C ILE A 409 -19.35 -13.91 -0.37
N TRP A 410 -19.31 -15.23 -0.43
CA TRP A 410 -19.40 -16.11 0.72
C TRP A 410 -18.17 -17.00 0.81
N ASN A 411 -17.77 -17.34 2.02
CA ASN A 411 -16.79 -18.39 2.24
C ASN A 411 -17.49 -19.76 2.24
N ALA A 412 -17.07 -20.70 1.39
CA ALA A 412 -17.64 -22.05 1.38
C ALA A 412 -17.33 -22.87 2.64
N ARG A 413 -16.26 -22.54 3.38
CA ARG A 413 -15.87 -23.26 4.62
C ARG A 413 -16.58 -22.73 5.85
N ASN A 414 -16.56 -21.41 6.02
CA ASN A 414 -17.06 -20.77 7.23
C ASN A 414 -18.53 -20.37 7.14
N LEU A 415 -19.14 -20.47 5.95
CA LEU A 415 -20.54 -20.10 5.67
C LEU A 415 -20.91 -18.63 5.97
N ASN A 416 -19.90 -17.76 6.11
CA ASN A 416 -20.09 -16.34 6.37
C ASN A 416 -20.13 -15.52 5.06
N CYS A 417 -20.95 -14.47 5.07
CA CYS A 417 -20.91 -13.44 4.03
C CYS A 417 -19.66 -12.60 4.26
N LEU A 418 -18.70 -12.69 3.34
CA LEU A 418 -17.45 -11.92 3.40
C LEU A 418 -17.66 -10.50 2.88
N GLN A 419 -18.45 -10.34 1.82
CA GLN A 419 -18.65 -9.03 1.21
C GLN A 419 -19.98 -8.96 0.49
N THR A 420 -20.60 -7.78 0.51
CA THR A 420 -21.79 -7.43 -0.29
C THR A 420 -21.41 -6.28 -1.21
N LEU A 421 -21.44 -6.51 -2.52
CA LEU A 421 -21.22 -5.52 -3.56
C LEU A 421 -22.57 -4.97 -4.01
N THR A 422 -22.74 -3.65 -3.88
CA THR A 422 -23.98 -2.97 -4.31
C THR A 422 -23.69 -1.94 -5.38
N GLU A 423 -24.42 -1.99 -6.50
CA GLU A 423 -24.30 -0.97 -7.52
C GLU A 423 -25.11 0.27 -7.14
N LYS A 424 -24.42 1.29 -6.60
CA LYS A 424 -25.01 2.58 -6.23
C LYS A 424 -24.97 3.57 -7.42
N LEU A 425 -25.71 3.32 -8.50
CA LEU A 425 -25.93 4.31 -9.58
C LEU A 425 -27.40 4.34 -10.04
N PRO A 426 -27.93 5.52 -10.44
CA PRO A 426 -29.36 5.81 -10.43
C PRO A 426 -30.09 5.61 -11.78
N GLN A 427 -31.37 5.23 -11.70
CA GLN A 427 -32.47 5.82 -12.49
C GLN A 427 -32.53 5.60 -14.01
N ARG A 428 -31.99 4.49 -14.54
CA ARG A 428 -32.55 3.86 -15.75
C ARG A 428 -33.04 2.44 -15.43
N SER A 429 -34.35 2.27 -15.52
CA SER A 429 -35.05 0.99 -15.50
C SER A 429 -34.59 0.13 -16.69
N ASP A 430 -34.34 -1.16 -16.42
CA ASP A 430 -34.15 -2.28 -17.38
C ASP A 430 -32.74 -2.76 -17.83
N GLU A 431 -31.64 -2.41 -17.16
CA GLU A 431 -30.40 -3.21 -17.32
C GLU A 431 -30.44 -4.45 -16.39
N LEU A 432 -30.94 -5.59 -16.88
CA LEU A 432 -30.88 -6.87 -16.14
C LEU A 432 -29.49 -7.50 -16.33
N ILE A 433 -28.80 -7.81 -15.23
CA ILE A 433 -27.56 -8.61 -15.28
C ILE A 433 -27.99 -10.07 -15.52
N SER A 434 -27.67 -10.60 -16.69
CA SER A 434 -28.09 -11.95 -17.11
C SER A 434 -27.03 -13.00 -16.79
N VAL A 435 -25.76 -12.66 -16.97
CA VAL A 435 -24.65 -13.62 -16.84
C VAL A 435 -23.62 -13.07 -15.87
N MET A 436 -23.16 -13.96 -14.98
CA MET A 436 -22.02 -13.74 -14.12
C MET A 436 -21.05 -14.91 -14.30
N PHE A 437 -19.78 -14.59 -14.51
CA PHE A 437 -18.71 -15.55 -14.67
C PHE A 437 -17.51 -15.13 -13.81
N PHE A 438 -16.89 -16.09 -13.12
CA PHE A 438 -15.63 -15.85 -12.42
C PHE A 438 -14.48 -16.37 -13.26
N ASP A 439 -13.59 -15.46 -13.67
CA ASP A 439 -12.37 -15.82 -14.37
C ASP A 439 -11.27 -16.12 -13.36
N SER A 440 -10.86 -17.38 -13.30
CA SER A 440 -9.80 -17.84 -12.41
C SER A 440 -8.41 -17.33 -12.83
N ILE A 441 -8.17 -17.06 -14.11
CA ILE A 441 -6.84 -16.68 -14.61
C ILE A 441 -6.55 -15.22 -14.30
N ASN A 442 -7.46 -14.32 -14.65
CA ASN A 442 -7.29 -12.89 -14.34
C ASN A 442 -7.84 -12.51 -12.95
N ARG A 443 -8.32 -13.50 -12.18
CA ARG A 443 -8.92 -13.33 -10.85
C ARG A 443 -9.93 -12.17 -10.83
N GLN A 444 -10.95 -12.25 -11.66
CA GLN A 444 -11.95 -11.20 -11.80
C GLN A 444 -13.36 -11.76 -12.00
N ILE A 445 -14.36 -11.03 -11.52
CA ILE A 445 -15.76 -11.28 -11.85
C ILE A 445 -16.06 -10.52 -13.13
N VAL A 446 -16.62 -11.22 -14.13
CA VAL A 446 -17.13 -10.62 -15.35
C VAL A 446 -18.65 -10.73 -15.35
N LEU A 447 -19.31 -9.60 -15.49
CA LEU A 447 -20.76 -9.46 -15.55
C LEU A 447 -21.16 -9.08 -16.98
N GLY A 448 -22.15 -9.77 -17.50
CA GLY A 448 -22.79 -9.46 -18.77
C GLY A 448 -24.21 -8.94 -18.55
N SER A 449 -24.43 -7.69 -18.93
CA SER A 449 -25.74 -7.10 -19.21
C SER A 449 -25.86 -6.88 -20.72
N ASP A 450 -26.42 -5.75 -21.17
CA ASP A 450 -26.15 -5.14 -22.47
C ASP A 450 -24.65 -4.76 -22.64
N LYS A 451 -23.92 -4.58 -21.53
CA LYS A 451 -22.51 -4.22 -21.47
C LYS A 451 -21.73 -5.29 -20.71
N LEU A 452 -20.40 -5.24 -20.83
CA LEU A 452 -19.51 -6.07 -20.01
C LEU A 452 -18.96 -5.21 -18.88
N ALA A 453 -19.13 -5.65 -17.64
CA ALA A 453 -18.48 -5.04 -16.49
C ALA A 453 -17.53 -6.05 -15.83
N THR A 454 -16.39 -5.57 -15.35
CA THR A 454 -15.51 -6.40 -14.53
C THR A 454 -15.24 -5.80 -13.17
N TRP A 455 -15.15 -6.71 -12.20
CA TRP A 455 -14.57 -6.47 -10.89
C TRP A 455 -13.34 -7.35 -10.70
N PRO A 456 -12.13 -6.77 -10.76
CA PRO A 456 -10.93 -7.50 -10.38
C PRO A 456 -10.96 -7.80 -8.89
N LEU A 457 -10.43 -8.96 -8.50
CA LEU A 457 -10.17 -9.30 -7.12
C LEU A 457 -9.24 -8.24 -6.53
N TYR A 458 -9.56 -7.74 -5.34
CA TYR A 458 -8.80 -6.68 -4.63
C TYR A 458 -7.32 -7.07 -4.49
N LYS A 459 -7.05 -8.35 -4.19
CA LYS A 459 -5.69 -8.93 -4.12
C LYS A 459 -4.89 -8.81 -5.44
N THR A 460 -5.55 -8.65 -6.58
CA THR A 460 -4.91 -8.51 -7.90
C THR A 460 -4.70 -7.04 -8.28
N PHE A 461 -5.39 -6.08 -7.63
CA PHE A 461 -5.31 -4.65 -7.95
C PHE A 461 -4.55 -3.80 -6.93
N ARG A 462 -4.14 -4.35 -5.77
CA ARG A 462 -3.01 -3.75 -5.05
C ARG A 462 -1.76 -3.92 -5.91
N HIS A 463 -1.50 -2.88 -6.70
CA HIS A 463 -0.22 -2.61 -7.33
C HIS A 463 0.91 -2.88 -6.34
N THR A 464 1.57 -4.04 -6.39
CA THR A 464 2.96 -4.32 -5.99
C THR A 464 3.51 -3.80 -4.63
N VAL A 465 2.73 -3.07 -3.82
CA VAL A 465 3.14 -2.30 -2.64
C VAL A 465 1.95 -2.26 -1.68
N SER A 466 2.07 -2.93 -0.54
CA SER A 466 1.15 -2.80 0.58
C SER A 466 1.19 -1.36 1.09
N ARG A 467 0.04 -0.67 1.16
CA ARG A 467 -0.06 0.63 1.83
C ARG A 467 -0.64 0.43 3.23
N SER A 468 -0.04 1.10 4.20
CA SER A 468 -0.51 1.07 5.59
C SER A 468 -1.71 2.00 5.76
N HIS A 469 -1.70 3.14 5.06
CA HIS A 469 -2.75 4.15 5.06
C HIS A 469 -3.06 4.62 3.63
N ASP A 470 -4.29 5.12 3.42
CA ASP A 470 -4.72 5.66 2.11
C ASP A 470 -4.10 7.03 1.82
N THR A 471 -3.84 7.81 2.88
CA THR A 471 -3.21 9.13 2.83
C THR A 471 -1.83 9.13 3.48
N GLY A 472 -1.09 10.24 3.39
CA GLY A 472 0.26 10.36 3.95
C GLY A 472 0.26 10.16 5.46
N VAL A 473 1.24 9.39 5.97
CA VAL A 473 1.38 9.14 7.40
C VAL A 473 2.10 10.32 8.05
N VAL A 474 1.58 10.80 9.16
CA VAL A 474 2.09 11.98 9.89
C VAL A 474 3.14 11.54 10.91
N ALA A 475 2.80 10.53 11.71
CA ALA A 475 3.71 9.93 12.66
C ALA A 475 3.33 8.46 12.91
N ALA A 476 4.33 7.64 13.18
CA ALA A 476 4.17 6.29 13.70
C ALA A 476 5.08 6.10 14.90
N MET A 477 4.52 5.87 16.08
CA MET A 477 5.22 5.75 17.35
C MET A 477 5.13 4.33 17.90
N PHE A 478 6.23 3.82 18.43
CA PHE A 478 6.25 2.53 19.10
C PHE A 478 5.89 2.67 20.57
N ASN A 479 5.00 1.79 21.04
CA ASN A 479 4.68 1.66 22.45
C ASN A 479 5.31 0.39 23.02
N GLU A 480 6.23 0.58 23.96
CA GLU A 480 6.94 -0.52 24.63
C GLU A 480 6.01 -1.34 25.54
N ASN A 481 4.96 -0.74 26.10
CA ASN A 481 4.08 -1.43 27.05
C ASN A 481 3.18 -2.47 26.39
N PHE A 482 2.73 -2.21 25.16
CA PHE A 482 1.81 -3.10 24.44
C PHE A 482 2.45 -3.79 23.23
N HIS A 483 3.73 -3.54 22.95
CA HIS A 483 4.41 -4.00 21.73
C HIS A 483 3.67 -3.62 20.42
N GLN A 484 3.02 -2.45 20.44
CA GLN A 484 2.19 -1.97 19.34
C GLN A 484 2.76 -0.69 18.73
N VAL A 485 2.53 -0.50 17.44
CA VAL A 485 2.84 0.75 16.73
C VAL A 485 1.55 1.51 16.51
N VAL A 486 1.47 2.73 17.03
CA VAL A 486 0.33 3.63 16.81
C VAL A 486 0.72 4.63 15.74
N SER A 487 -0.13 4.78 14.73
CA SER A 487 0.11 5.63 13.59
C SER A 487 -1.08 6.52 13.30
N GLY A 488 -0.83 7.75 12.87
CA GLY A 488 -1.86 8.67 12.42
C GLY A 488 -1.61 9.16 11.01
N ALA A 489 -2.68 9.25 10.23
CA ALA A 489 -2.65 9.72 8.85
C ALA A 489 -3.31 11.10 8.69
N GLN A 490 -3.06 11.71 7.54
CA GLN A 490 -3.60 13.03 7.20
C GLN A 490 -5.12 13.05 7.03
N ASP A 491 -5.79 11.93 6.76
CA ASP A 491 -7.26 11.85 6.72
C ASP A 491 -7.92 11.81 8.11
N GLY A 492 -7.13 11.87 9.19
CA GLY A 492 -7.64 11.78 10.55
C GLY A 492 -7.88 10.35 11.04
N THR A 493 -7.37 9.34 10.31
CA THR A 493 -7.36 7.96 10.78
C THR A 493 -6.18 7.69 11.70
N VAL A 494 -6.45 6.95 12.76
CA VAL A 494 -5.42 6.43 13.67
C VAL A 494 -5.51 4.91 13.64
N CYS A 495 -4.41 4.26 13.27
CA CYS A 495 -4.31 2.81 13.19
C CYS A 495 -3.27 2.32 14.19
N ILE A 496 -3.63 1.25 14.91
CA ILE A 496 -2.74 0.50 15.80
C ILE A 496 -2.38 -0.81 15.14
N TRP A 497 -1.09 -1.07 15.10
CA TRP A 497 -0.49 -2.22 14.47
C TRP A 497 0.24 -3.05 15.50
N ASP A 498 0.18 -4.37 15.35
CA ASP A 498 1.06 -5.26 16.08
C ASP A 498 2.45 -5.29 15.42
N LEU A 499 3.51 -5.02 16.19
CA LEU A 499 4.87 -4.97 15.67
C LEU A 499 5.37 -6.38 15.26
N ALA A 500 4.92 -7.43 15.95
CA ALA A 500 5.42 -8.78 15.74
C ALA A 500 4.92 -9.38 14.42
N SER A 501 3.63 -9.21 14.12
CA SER A 501 2.98 -9.76 12.91
C SER A 501 2.80 -8.76 11.77
N GLY A 502 2.80 -7.45 12.06
CA GLY A 502 2.47 -6.42 11.08
C GLY A 502 0.99 -6.23 10.80
N SER A 503 0.14 -6.98 11.51
CA SER A 503 -1.32 -6.92 11.38
C SER A 503 -1.91 -5.67 12.06
N ARG A 504 -3.03 -5.19 11.53
CA ARG A 504 -3.79 -4.09 12.14
C ARG A 504 -4.60 -4.64 13.30
N ALA A 505 -4.36 -4.13 14.50
CA ALA A 505 -5.04 -4.56 15.72
C ALA A 505 -6.32 -3.77 15.96
N PHE A 506 -6.27 -2.44 15.81
CA PHE A 506 -7.39 -1.54 16.05
C PHE A 506 -7.24 -0.29 15.18
N SER A 507 -8.34 0.39 14.91
CA SER A 507 -8.31 1.64 14.16
C SER A 507 -9.58 2.43 14.30
N PHE A 508 -9.43 3.73 14.49
CA PHE A 508 -10.56 4.64 14.51
C PHE A 508 -10.37 5.75 13.49
N HIS A 509 -11.49 6.15 12.89
CA HIS A 509 -11.55 7.17 11.86
C HIS A 509 -12.03 8.50 12.46
N ASN A 510 -11.79 9.59 11.74
CA ASN A 510 -12.38 10.89 12.05
C ASN A 510 -11.97 11.45 13.43
N ALA A 511 -10.72 11.22 13.85
CA ALA A 511 -10.19 11.67 15.14
C ALA A 511 -10.44 13.17 15.35
N HIS A 512 -10.19 13.99 14.33
CA HIS A 512 -10.45 15.43 14.34
C HIS A 512 -11.51 15.86 13.32
N GLY A 513 -12.45 14.98 12.98
CA GLY A 513 -13.36 15.25 11.87
C GLY A 513 -12.70 14.94 10.52
N LYS A 514 -13.05 15.71 9.49
CA LYS A 514 -12.44 15.63 8.14
C LYS A 514 -11.07 16.33 8.05
N LEU A 515 -10.49 16.68 9.20
CA LEU A 515 -9.30 17.52 9.30
C LEU A 515 -8.08 16.67 9.59
N GLU A 516 -6.94 17.18 9.13
CA GLU A 516 -5.68 16.46 9.19
C GLU A 516 -5.13 16.42 10.62
N ILE A 517 -4.58 15.26 10.98
CA ILE A 517 -3.70 15.13 12.14
C ILE A 517 -2.34 15.69 11.73
N THR A 518 -1.73 16.49 12.59
CA THR A 518 -0.47 17.20 12.29
C THR A 518 0.63 16.85 13.27
N ALA A 519 0.27 16.46 14.50
CA ALA A 519 1.22 16.06 15.55
C ALA A 519 0.66 14.94 16.41
N MET A 520 1.54 14.10 16.96
CA MET A 520 1.19 12.99 17.84
C MET A 520 2.25 12.77 18.91
N CYS A 521 1.83 12.38 20.12
CA CYS A 521 2.70 12.03 21.22
C CYS A 521 2.01 11.03 22.17
N PHE A 522 2.78 10.20 22.87
CA PHE A 522 2.28 9.40 23.98
C PHE A 522 2.39 10.16 25.30
N ASP A 523 1.56 9.79 26.26
CA ASP A 523 1.80 10.10 27.66
C ASP A 523 3.05 9.38 28.20
N ARG A 524 3.50 9.77 29.40
CA ARG A 524 4.66 9.13 30.03
C ARG A 524 4.40 7.66 30.37
N SER A 525 3.15 7.30 30.67
CA SER A 525 2.73 5.93 30.92
C SER A 525 2.52 5.09 29.66
N GLY A 526 2.56 5.66 28.44
CA GLY A 526 2.30 4.92 27.19
C GLY A 526 0.88 4.36 27.05
N ARG A 527 -0.10 4.85 27.81
CA ARG A 527 -1.50 4.36 27.78
C ARG A 527 -2.44 5.30 27.03
N ARG A 528 -2.07 6.57 26.90
CA ARG A 528 -2.87 7.60 26.24
C ARG A 528 -2.15 8.17 25.04
N LEU A 529 -2.91 8.47 24.00
CA LEU A 529 -2.41 9.12 22.80
C LEU A 529 -2.88 10.57 22.77
N VAL A 530 -1.95 11.50 22.60
CA VAL A 530 -2.26 12.91 22.35
C VAL A 530 -2.08 13.19 20.86
N THR A 531 -3.06 13.84 20.24
CA THR A 531 -3.06 14.19 18.82
C THR A 531 -3.37 15.68 18.65
N GLY A 532 -2.57 16.37 17.84
CA GLY A 532 -2.82 17.74 17.40
C GLY A 532 -3.39 17.76 15.98
N SER A 533 -4.25 18.73 15.71
CA SER A 533 -4.86 18.94 14.39
C SER A 533 -4.52 20.32 13.83
N ARG A 534 -4.79 20.47 12.52
CA ARG A 534 -4.72 21.72 11.77
C ARG A 534 -5.57 22.86 12.34
N ASP A 535 -6.65 22.55 13.04
CA ASP A 535 -7.52 23.56 13.67
C ASP A 535 -6.99 24.06 15.02
N GLY A 536 -5.81 23.60 15.45
CA GLY A 536 -5.23 23.95 16.75
C GLY A 536 -5.89 23.26 17.94
N ILE A 537 -6.81 22.33 17.69
CA ILE A 537 -7.42 21.48 18.73
C ILE A 537 -6.48 20.30 18.98
N VAL A 538 -6.16 20.08 20.24
CA VAL A 538 -5.41 18.91 20.71
C VAL A 538 -6.38 18.00 21.45
N LYS A 539 -6.43 16.72 21.07
CA LYS A 539 -7.27 15.72 21.73
C LYS A 539 -6.41 14.63 22.35
N MET A 540 -6.81 14.19 23.54
CA MET A 540 -6.23 13.03 24.19
C MET A 540 -7.19 11.86 24.12
N TRP A 541 -6.66 10.69 23.81
CA TRP A 541 -7.41 9.49 23.49
C TRP A 541 -6.93 8.32 24.32
N ASN A 542 -7.86 7.43 24.67
CA ASN A 542 -7.50 6.04 24.83
C ASN A 542 -7.45 5.42 23.43
N PHE A 543 -6.26 5.11 22.94
CA PHE A 543 -6.10 4.59 21.58
C PHE A 543 -6.55 3.14 21.44
N ASN A 544 -6.70 2.39 22.54
CA ASN A 544 -7.13 0.99 22.50
C ASN A 544 -8.64 0.84 22.25
N ASN A 545 -9.44 1.86 22.59
CA ASN A 545 -10.88 1.87 22.39
C ASN A 545 -11.37 3.07 21.56
N GLY A 546 -10.48 3.96 21.12
CA GLY A 546 -10.84 5.15 20.32
C GLY A 546 -11.62 6.22 21.09
N GLN A 547 -11.70 6.16 22.42
CA GLN A 547 -12.44 7.13 23.23
C GLN A 547 -11.65 8.42 23.45
N ILE A 548 -12.34 9.56 23.34
CA ILE A 548 -11.78 10.88 23.68
C ILE A 548 -11.83 11.06 25.20
N LEU A 549 -10.65 11.29 25.80
CA LEU A 549 -10.51 11.60 27.22
C LEU A 549 -10.51 13.11 27.48
N ARG A 550 -9.87 13.89 26.60
CA ARG A 550 -9.78 15.36 26.72
C ARG A 550 -9.83 16.05 25.38
N LYS A 551 -10.29 17.30 25.41
CA LYS A 551 -10.23 18.23 24.30
C LYS A 551 -9.62 19.57 24.77
N MET A 552 -8.46 19.89 24.25
CA MET A 552 -7.72 21.11 24.57
C MET A 552 -7.76 22.05 23.37
N MET A 553 -8.10 23.31 23.61
CA MET A 553 -8.25 24.31 22.55
C MET A 553 -7.24 25.44 22.74
N LYS A 554 -6.45 25.72 21.70
CA LYS A 554 -5.59 26.92 21.64
C LYS A 554 -6.48 28.18 21.51
N ASP A 555 -5.96 29.31 21.99
CA ASP A 555 -6.67 30.60 21.89
C ASP A 555 -6.86 31.05 20.43
N ASN A 556 -5.84 30.79 19.61
CA ASN A 556 -5.90 30.95 18.16
C ASN A 556 -6.02 29.55 17.56
N LEU A 557 -7.08 29.30 16.78
CA LEU A 557 -7.35 28.02 16.08
C LEU A 557 -6.35 27.78 14.91
N SER A 558 -5.08 27.98 15.18
CA SER A 558 -3.96 27.81 14.26
C SER A 558 -3.38 26.41 14.37
N GLU A 559 -2.87 25.90 13.25
CA GLU A 559 -2.26 24.58 13.13
C GLU A 559 -1.22 24.27 14.21
N THR A 560 -1.32 23.07 14.76
CA THR A 560 -0.37 22.51 15.73
C THR A 560 0.68 21.71 15.00
N THR A 561 1.95 22.08 15.09
CA THR A 561 3.05 21.40 14.37
C THR A 561 3.69 20.28 15.18
N ASP A 562 3.78 20.44 16.51
CA ASP A 562 4.38 19.45 17.41
C ASP A 562 3.67 19.47 18.77
N VAL A 563 3.62 18.32 19.43
CA VAL A 563 2.98 18.13 20.74
C VAL A 563 3.88 17.28 21.62
N LEU A 564 3.98 17.65 22.90
CA LEU A 564 4.83 16.96 23.86
C LEU A 564 4.14 16.84 25.21
N TYR A 565 4.14 15.63 25.77
CA TYR A 565 3.68 15.37 27.13
C TYR A 565 4.87 15.38 28.10
N VAL A 566 4.76 16.14 29.19
CA VAL A 566 5.84 16.36 30.16
C VAL A 566 5.32 16.17 31.59
N GLU A 567 6.04 15.42 32.40
CA GLU A 567 5.75 15.28 33.83
C GLU A 567 6.84 15.96 34.67
N MET A 568 6.41 16.81 35.60
CA MET A 568 7.27 17.48 36.58
C MET A 568 6.72 17.33 37.98
N GLY A 569 7.34 16.45 38.76
CA GLY A 569 6.85 16.13 40.10
C GLY A 569 5.44 15.53 39.99
N SER A 570 4.46 16.18 40.62
CA SER A 570 3.04 15.80 40.55
C SER A 570 2.30 16.36 39.35
N ASN A 571 2.85 17.38 38.66
CA ASN A 571 2.12 18.08 37.61
C ASN A 571 2.42 17.46 36.25
N ARG A 572 1.35 17.23 35.48
CA ARG A 572 1.37 16.67 34.13
C ARG A 572 0.99 17.77 33.14
N TYR A 573 1.91 18.12 32.26
CA TYR A 573 1.75 19.20 31.29
C TYR A 573 1.71 18.66 29.87
N ILE A 574 0.85 19.24 29.04
CA ILE A 574 0.79 19.00 27.61
C ILE A 574 1.21 20.29 26.92
N ILE A 575 2.31 20.24 26.20
CA ILE A 575 2.90 21.38 25.50
C ILE A 575 2.58 21.26 24.02
N CYS A 576 2.06 22.33 23.44
CA CYS A 576 1.66 22.42 22.05
C CYS A 576 2.32 23.63 21.40
N VAL A 577 2.90 23.43 20.22
CA VAL A 577 3.50 24.48 19.39
C VAL A 577 2.87 24.48 18.00
N GLY A 578 2.97 25.60 17.29
CA GLY A 578 2.32 25.73 16.00
C GLY A 578 2.58 27.05 15.26
N TRP A 579 1.69 27.33 14.31
CA TRP A 579 1.73 28.53 13.46
C TRP A 579 1.19 29.79 14.16
N ASP A 580 1.08 29.76 15.50
CA ASP A 580 0.79 30.92 16.34
C ASP A 580 2.05 31.60 16.89
N ARG A 581 3.24 31.04 16.63
CA ARG A 581 4.54 31.52 17.14
C ARG A 581 4.65 31.50 18.68
N LYS A 582 3.71 30.82 19.34
CA LYS A 582 3.59 30.74 20.79
C LYS A 582 3.69 29.29 21.22
N VAL A 583 4.16 29.10 22.45
CA VAL A 583 4.13 27.79 23.11
C VAL A 583 2.95 27.78 24.07
N SER A 584 1.97 26.93 23.80
CA SER A 584 0.78 26.76 24.64
C SER A 584 0.98 25.58 25.58
N ILE A 585 0.76 25.78 26.89
CA ILE A 585 0.90 24.75 27.91
C ILE A 585 -0.47 24.49 28.54
N PHE A 586 -0.90 23.24 28.52
CA PHE A 586 -2.10 22.73 29.16
C PHE A 586 -1.72 21.88 30.38
N LEU A 587 -2.59 21.84 31.39
CA LEU A 587 -2.48 20.92 32.52
C LEU A 587 -3.38 19.71 32.24
N ASP A 588 -2.87 18.50 32.44
CA ASP A 588 -3.69 17.29 32.43
C ASP A 588 -4.41 17.14 33.77
N ASP A 589 -5.62 17.71 33.84
CA ASP A 589 -6.52 17.57 34.97
C ASP A 589 -7.64 16.57 34.64
N PRO A 590 -7.72 15.41 35.33
CA PRO A 590 -8.76 14.39 35.18
C PRO A 590 -10.22 14.91 35.18
N THR A 591 -10.48 16.04 35.83
CA THR A 591 -11.84 16.52 36.09
C THR A 591 -12.46 17.32 34.94
N HIS A 592 -11.67 18.01 34.11
CA HIS A 592 -12.16 18.95 33.11
C HIS A 592 -12.06 18.45 31.67
N PHE A 593 -13.15 17.99 31.05
CA PHE A 593 -13.10 17.41 29.70
C PHE A 593 -12.55 18.38 28.64
N GLU A 594 -12.98 19.66 28.70
CA GLU A 594 -12.46 20.74 27.86
C GLU A 594 -11.51 21.63 28.66
N ALA A 595 -10.32 21.91 28.10
CA ALA A 595 -9.29 22.72 28.76
C ALA A 595 -8.73 23.83 27.85
N LYS A 596 -8.44 24.97 28.47
CA LYS A 596 -7.73 26.12 27.88
C LYS A 596 -6.27 26.14 28.34
N PRO A 597 -5.36 26.81 27.62
CA PRO A 597 -3.96 26.86 28.02
C PRO A 597 -3.83 27.55 29.39
N VAL A 598 -3.15 26.89 30.32
CA VAL A 598 -2.82 27.43 31.64
C VAL A 598 -1.76 28.53 31.51
N ARG A 599 -0.84 28.35 30.55
CA ARG A 599 0.23 29.31 30.27
C ARG A 599 0.53 29.37 28.78
N ILE A 600 0.83 30.57 28.30
CA ILE A 600 1.26 30.82 26.92
C ILE A 600 2.60 31.54 26.98
N MET A 601 3.62 30.98 26.32
CA MET A 601 4.96 31.58 26.24
C MET A 601 5.18 32.17 24.85
N ASN A 602 5.42 33.47 24.78
CA ASN A 602 5.59 34.22 23.53
C ASN A 602 6.83 35.15 23.52
N GLY A 603 7.61 35.15 24.61
CA GLY A 603 8.72 36.09 24.83
C GLY A 603 8.20 37.50 25.13
N SER A 604 8.53 38.01 26.32
CA SER A 604 7.91 39.24 26.85
C SER A 604 8.65 40.54 26.53
N GLY A 605 9.64 40.57 25.62
CA GLY A 605 10.46 41.77 25.42
C GLY A 605 11.14 41.98 24.07
N SER A 606 11.73 43.17 23.92
CA SER A 606 12.63 43.56 22.84
C SER A 606 14.06 43.07 23.12
N GLY A 607 14.83 42.73 22.08
CA GLY A 607 16.23 42.29 22.22
C GLY A 607 16.37 40.80 22.50
N ALA A 608 17.20 40.40 23.47
CA ALA A 608 17.53 39.00 23.78
C ALA A 608 16.36 38.16 24.37
N HIS A 609 15.25 38.82 24.73
CA HIS A 609 14.02 38.18 25.23
C HIS A 609 12.88 38.19 24.20
N ARG A 610 13.22 38.47 22.93
CA ARG A 610 12.28 38.36 21.82
C ARG A 610 12.06 36.87 21.52
N GLY A 611 10.80 36.43 21.55
CA GLY A 611 10.42 35.07 21.18
C GLY A 611 10.59 34.81 19.68
N HIS A 612 10.04 33.69 19.22
CA HIS A 612 10.06 33.32 17.79
C HIS A 612 9.39 34.38 16.92
N GLN A 613 10.01 34.70 15.78
CA GLN A 613 9.48 35.69 14.84
C GLN A 613 8.59 35.05 13.78
N ASP A 614 8.79 33.76 13.52
CA ASP A 614 8.01 32.93 12.62
C ASP A 614 7.53 31.64 13.29
N ASP A 615 6.88 30.77 12.52
CA ASP A 615 6.19 29.59 13.01
C ASP A 615 7.16 28.60 13.68
N ILE A 616 6.67 27.96 14.75
CA ILE A 616 7.43 26.98 15.53
C ILE A 616 7.24 25.61 14.87
N SER A 617 8.34 24.91 14.59
CA SER A 617 8.32 23.62 13.91
C SER A 617 8.34 22.43 14.86
N SER A 618 9.17 22.49 15.91
CA SER A 618 9.36 21.37 16.83
C SER A 618 9.68 21.84 18.25
N VAL A 619 9.37 20.97 19.23
CA VAL A 619 9.63 21.17 20.64
C VAL A 619 10.34 19.95 21.24
N ALA A 620 11.31 20.19 22.12
CA ALA A 620 12.00 19.14 22.87
C ALA A 620 12.11 19.53 24.35
N PHE A 621 12.01 18.54 25.24
CA PHE A 621 12.09 18.77 26.68
C PHE A 621 13.31 18.06 27.29
N CYS A 622 13.94 18.72 28.26
CA CYS A 622 15.06 18.19 29.03
C CYS A 622 14.80 18.38 30.54
N PRO A 623 14.65 17.31 31.34
CA PRO A 623 14.44 17.41 32.80
C PRO A 623 15.64 18.07 33.51
N PRO A 624 15.48 19.05 34.41
CA PRO A 624 14.31 19.23 35.26
C PRO A 624 13.32 20.30 34.77
N SER A 625 13.71 21.29 33.98
CA SER A 625 12.79 22.37 33.55
C SER A 625 13.15 23.06 32.23
N MET A 626 14.04 22.48 31.41
CA MET A 626 14.51 23.10 30.19
C MET A 626 13.66 22.65 28.99
N LEU A 627 13.19 23.60 28.20
CA LEU A 627 12.42 23.34 26.97
C LEU A 627 13.11 24.02 25.80
N ALA A 628 13.38 23.30 24.71
CA ALA A 628 13.88 23.89 23.48
C ALA A 628 12.77 23.91 22.44
N THR A 629 12.74 24.95 21.63
CA THR A 629 11.78 25.13 20.53
C THR A 629 12.51 25.63 19.29
N SER A 630 12.20 25.07 18.13
CA SER A 630 12.78 25.46 16.85
C SER A 630 11.78 26.19 15.98
N SER A 631 12.26 27.06 15.10
CA SER A 631 11.43 27.80 14.15
C SER A 631 11.91 27.65 12.71
N VAL A 632 10.99 27.91 11.78
CA VAL A 632 11.25 28.05 10.33
C VAL A 632 12.31 29.12 10.04
N ASP A 633 12.48 30.11 10.92
CA ASP A 633 13.51 31.15 10.78
C ASP A 633 14.96 30.65 10.97
N GLY A 634 15.16 29.41 11.42
CA GLY A 634 16.49 28.86 11.73
C GLY A 634 17.01 29.22 13.11
N ILE A 635 16.11 29.65 14.00
CA ILE A 635 16.42 30.02 15.38
C ILE A 635 15.89 28.94 16.33
N ILE A 636 16.70 28.59 17.33
CA ILE A 636 16.27 27.73 18.45
C ILE A 636 16.22 28.58 19.72
N VAL A 637 15.11 28.53 20.44
CA VAL A 637 14.93 29.24 21.70
C VAL A 637 14.85 28.23 22.84
N ILE A 638 15.68 28.44 23.88
CA ILE A 638 15.68 27.66 25.11
C ILE A 638 14.91 28.40 26.19
N TRP A 639 13.88 27.76 26.72
CA TRP A 639 12.99 28.25 27.76
C TRP A 639 13.23 27.55 29.10
N SER A 640 12.89 28.24 30.18
CA SER A 640 12.59 27.63 31.48
C SER A 640 11.08 27.37 31.55
N LEU A 641 10.66 26.10 31.64
CA LEU A 641 9.24 25.74 31.72
C LEU A 641 8.58 26.32 32.99
N GLU A 642 9.29 26.29 34.11
CA GLU A 642 8.80 26.73 35.42
C GLU A 642 8.50 28.23 35.45
N SER A 643 9.37 29.03 34.84
CA SER A 643 9.25 30.50 34.87
C SER A 643 8.72 31.12 33.57
N GLY A 644 8.75 30.38 32.47
CA GLY A 644 8.40 30.87 31.13
C GLY A 644 9.43 31.82 30.50
N TYR A 645 10.57 32.05 31.14
CA TYR A 645 11.62 32.93 30.61
C TYR A 645 12.49 32.25 29.56
N ILE A 646 12.91 33.04 28.57
CA ILE A 646 13.93 32.66 27.59
C ILE A 646 15.30 32.72 28.26
N LYS A 647 15.99 31.57 28.30
CA LYS A 647 17.36 31.47 28.80
C LYS A 647 18.38 31.87 27.74
N LEU A 648 18.24 31.30 26.54
CA LEU A 648 19.20 31.44 25.45
C LEU A 648 18.49 31.37 24.10
N THR A 649 19.07 32.03 23.11
CA THR A 649 18.68 31.94 21.70
C THR A 649 19.87 31.46 20.90
N LEU A 650 19.73 30.34 20.18
CA LEU A 650 20.76 29.73 19.35
C LEU A 650 20.46 30.05 17.89
N SER A 651 21.47 30.50 17.15
CA SER A 651 21.40 30.77 15.72
C SER A 651 22.74 30.44 15.08
N GLU A 652 22.73 29.97 13.84
CA GLU A 652 23.97 29.71 13.12
C GLU A 652 24.70 31.01 12.73
N PRO A 653 26.03 30.96 12.59
CA PRO A 653 26.78 32.04 11.96
C PRO A 653 26.31 32.21 10.50
N PHE A 654 26.04 33.46 10.09
CA PHE A 654 25.60 33.82 8.73
C PHE A 654 24.18 33.39 8.33
N LEU A 655 23.31 33.09 9.29
CA LEU A 655 21.90 32.75 9.06
C LEU A 655 21.20 33.75 8.11
N ASP A 656 21.53 35.04 8.18
CA ASP A 656 20.91 36.10 7.36
C ASP A 656 21.11 35.92 5.85
N LEU A 657 22.18 35.24 5.42
CA LEU A 657 22.52 35.06 4.01
C LEU A 657 21.73 33.93 3.32
N ARG A 658 21.08 33.04 4.09
CA ARG A 658 20.35 31.89 3.53
C ARG A 658 18.95 32.25 3.06
N SER A 659 18.40 31.44 2.16
CA SER A 659 16.98 31.53 1.80
C SER A 659 16.08 31.00 2.92
N LYS A 660 14.81 31.42 2.99
CA LYS A 660 13.89 30.99 4.04
C LYS A 660 13.71 29.46 4.09
N GLU A 661 13.69 28.81 2.92
CA GLU A 661 13.55 27.35 2.80
C GLU A 661 14.76 26.59 3.36
N GLU A 662 15.96 27.17 3.27
CA GLU A 662 17.20 26.56 3.79
C GLU A 662 17.41 26.80 5.29
N LYS A 663 16.80 27.86 5.84
CA LYS A 663 16.88 28.18 7.28
C LYS A 663 16.01 27.27 8.14
N ALA A 664 14.99 26.64 7.56
CA ALA A 664 14.00 25.91 8.33
C ALA A 664 14.62 24.76 9.13
N ILE A 665 14.34 24.76 10.45
CA ILE A 665 14.68 23.65 11.33
C ILE A 665 13.45 22.76 11.42
N GLU A 666 13.56 21.49 11.05
CA GLU A 666 12.42 20.56 11.01
C GLU A 666 12.22 19.88 12.37
N LYS A 667 13.29 19.40 13.01
CA LYS A 667 13.22 18.66 14.29
C LYS A 667 14.43 18.93 15.18
N ILE A 668 14.20 18.93 16.50
CA ILE A 668 15.25 19.08 17.53
C ILE A 668 15.15 17.97 18.57
N LEU A 669 16.29 17.58 19.16
CA LEU A 669 16.35 16.54 20.19
C LEU A 669 17.53 16.76 21.15
N PHE A 670 17.30 16.56 22.45
CA PHE A 670 18.37 16.58 23.44
C PHE A 670 19.11 15.25 23.48
N LEU A 671 20.44 15.29 23.49
CA LEU A 671 21.26 14.11 23.69
C LEU A 671 21.44 13.86 25.20
N HIS A 672 21.18 12.64 25.63
CA HIS A 672 21.34 12.24 27.02
C HIS A 672 22.70 11.57 27.23
N PRO A 673 23.59 12.11 28.08
CA PRO A 673 24.85 11.45 28.42
C PRO A 673 24.57 10.15 29.19
N LEU A 674 25.34 9.09 28.88
CA LEU A 674 25.29 7.80 29.58
C LEU A 674 25.67 7.92 31.08
N GLU A 675 26.48 8.92 31.45
CA GLU A 675 26.91 9.13 32.83
C GLU A 675 26.28 10.38 33.45
N ARG A 676 25.54 10.20 34.55
CA ARG A 676 24.93 11.28 35.36
C ARG A 676 25.96 12.22 36.05
N LYS A 677 27.27 12.02 35.86
CA LYS A 677 28.33 12.67 36.65
C LYS A 677 28.77 14.03 36.11
N THR A 678 28.58 14.34 34.83
CA THR A 678 28.95 15.65 34.27
C THR A 678 27.77 16.61 34.31
N LYS A 679 27.71 17.44 35.36
CA LYS A 679 26.62 18.40 35.62
C LYS A 679 26.48 19.54 34.58
N ARG A 680 27.36 19.68 33.59
CA ARG A 680 27.56 20.98 32.90
C ARG A 680 27.11 21.11 31.45
N THR A 681 27.03 20.05 30.64
CA THR A 681 26.65 20.22 29.22
C THR A 681 25.66 19.14 28.79
N ARG A 682 24.54 19.57 28.20
CA ARG A 682 23.58 18.69 27.54
C ARG A 682 23.48 19.13 26.09
N PRO A 683 24.15 18.42 25.17
CA PRO A 683 24.16 18.86 23.79
C PRO A 683 22.78 18.69 23.16
N LEU A 684 22.41 19.64 22.30
CA LEU A 684 21.18 19.62 21.54
C LEU A 684 21.50 19.33 20.07
N ALA A 685 20.83 18.37 19.46
CA ALA A 685 20.91 18.10 18.03
C ALA A 685 19.74 18.77 17.29
N SER A 686 20.00 19.26 16.08
CA SER A 686 19.00 19.90 15.22
C SER A 686 19.12 19.44 13.78
N CYS A 687 17.99 19.08 13.17
CA CYS A 687 17.84 18.72 11.77
C CYS A 687 17.33 19.92 10.98
N HIS A 688 18.02 20.24 9.90
CA HIS A 688 17.72 21.39 9.07
C HIS A 688 17.29 20.96 7.66
N ALA A 689 16.43 21.77 7.04
CA ALA A 689 15.95 21.57 5.69
C ALA A 689 17.07 21.70 4.63
N ASP A 690 18.20 22.31 4.98
CA ASP A 690 19.41 22.35 4.15
C ASP A 690 20.19 21.03 4.12
N GLY A 691 19.77 20.00 4.83
CA GLY A 691 20.46 18.70 4.83
C GLY A 691 21.59 18.59 5.85
N CYS A 692 21.84 19.62 6.67
CA CYS A 692 22.85 19.59 7.72
C CYS A 692 22.27 19.17 9.08
N LEU A 693 23.07 18.40 9.83
CA LEU A 693 22.85 18.11 11.24
C LEU A 693 23.79 19.01 12.06
N ARG A 694 23.23 19.82 12.96
CA ARG A 694 23.99 20.72 13.82
C ARG A 694 23.81 20.36 15.29
N PHE A 695 24.91 20.37 16.03
CA PHE A 695 24.96 20.13 17.46
C PHE A 695 25.32 21.41 18.20
N TRP A 696 24.61 21.67 19.29
CA TRP A 696 24.69 22.91 20.06
C TRP A 696 25.04 22.63 21.52
N ASP A 697 25.82 23.52 22.12
CA ASP A 697 25.92 23.59 23.57
C ASP A 697 24.78 24.44 24.14
N THR A 698 24.06 23.88 25.10
CA THR A 698 22.91 24.51 25.73
C THR A 698 23.30 25.40 26.91
N TYR A 699 24.58 25.40 27.32
CA TYR A 699 25.09 26.27 28.38
C TYR A 699 25.72 27.54 27.82
N GLU A 700 26.68 27.42 26.90
CA GLU A 700 27.34 28.57 26.26
C GLU A 700 26.55 29.15 25.08
N GLY A 701 25.63 28.37 24.52
CA GLY A 701 24.85 28.76 23.35
C GLY A 701 25.63 28.73 22.03
N THR A 702 26.76 28.02 22.01
CA THR A 702 27.65 27.90 20.84
C THR A 702 27.30 26.70 19.98
N MET A 703 27.52 26.82 18.67
CA MET A 703 27.46 25.68 17.75
C MET A 703 28.74 24.85 17.91
N LEU A 704 28.59 23.58 18.28
CA LEU A 704 29.70 22.68 18.54
C LEU A 704 30.20 22.01 17.26
N TYR A 705 29.28 21.49 16.46
CA TYR A 705 29.61 20.68 15.30
C TYR A 705 28.52 20.77 14.23
N GLU A 706 28.93 20.84 12.96
CA GLU A 706 28.04 20.82 11.79
C GLU A 706 28.47 19.67 10.87
N MET A 707 27.49 18.87 10.44
CA MET A 707 27.70 17.74 9.55
C MET A 707 26.74 17.80 8.37
N ASN A 708 27.27 17.87 7.16
CA ASN A 708 26.47 17.78 5.95
C ASN A 708 26.08 16.32 5.69
N CYS A 709 24.78 16.03 5.68
CA CYS A 709 24.24 14.69 5.50
C CYS A 709 23.58 14.48 4.12
N GLN A 710 23.66 15.45 3.21
CA GLN A 710 23.02 15.37 1.89
C GLN A 710 23.56 14.19 1.08
N VAL A 711 22.67 13.29 0.63
CA VAL A 711 23.01 12.26 -0.36
C VAL A 711 22.77 12.81 -1.77
N THR A 712 21.75 13.65 -1.94
CA THR A 712 21.51 14.43 -3.16
C THR A 712 21.44 15.92 -2.87
N LYS A 713 21.76 16.74 -3.87
CA LYS A 713 21.86 18.21 -3.77
C LYS A 713 20.55 18.92 -3.38
N GLU A 714 19.42 18.23 -3.38
CA GLU A 714 18.08 18.76 -3.08
C GLU A 714 17.45 18.06 -1.87
N GLU A 715 18.22 17.31 -1.08
CA GLU A 715 17.70 16.56 0.06
C GLU A 715 17.89 17.31 1.38
N GLY A 716 16.79 17.77 1.97
CA GLY A 716 16.73 18.20 3.37
C GLY A 716 16.52 17.05 4.36
N LEU A 717 16.85 17.29 5.63
CA LEU A 717 16.51 16.39 6.74
C LEU A 717 15.11 16.71 7.27
N ALA A 718 14.30 15.69 7.57
CA ALA A 718 12.92 15.87 7.99
C ALA A 718 12.68 15.50 9.46
N THR A 719 13.33 14.45 9.98
CA THR A 719 13.08 13.96 11.34
C THR A 719 14.30 13.25 11.92
N MET A 720 14.35 13.13 13.25
CA MET A 720 15.39 12.41 13.98
C MET A 720 14.81 11.62 15.15
N ALA A 721 15.47 10.54 15.54
CA ALA A 721 15.19 9.77 16.75
C ALA A 721 16.47 9.20 17.36
N LEU A 722 16.47 9.03 18.67
CA LEU A 722 17.60 8.49 19.44
C LEU A 722 17.23 7.12 20.02
N SER A 723 18.19 6.19 20.10
CA SER A 723 18.02 4.95 20.85
C SER A 723 17.87 5.21 22.35
N SER A 724 17.30 4.26 23.11
CA SER A 724 17.17 4.38 24.58
C SER A 724 18.51 4.62 25.27
N ASP A 725 19.55 4.02 24.70
CA ASP A 725 20.90 4.01 25.25
C ASP A 725 21.67 5.28 24.89
N GLY A 726 21.12 6.13 24.01
CA GLY A 726 21.74 7.38 23.56
C GLY A 726 22.92 7.21 22.61
N THR A 727 23.16 6.00 22.11
CA THR A 727 24.34 5.64 21.30
C THR A 727 24.08 5.73 19.79
N LEU A 728 22.84 5.50 19.35
CA LEU A 728 22.47 5.51 17.94
C LEU A 728 21.48 6.63 17.67
N LEU A 729 21.80 7.47 16.69
CA LEU A 729 20.95 8.53 16.17
C LEU A 729 20.49 8.15 14.77
N VAL A 730 19.18 8.05 14.57
CA VAL A 730 18.57 7.74 13.28
C VAL A 730 17.94 9.01 12.71
N VAL A 731 18.24 9.31 11.45
CA VAL A 731 17.79 10.53 10.77
C VAL A 731 17.07 10.16 9.48
N GLY A 732 15.89 10.74 9.28
CA GLY A 732 15.08 10.61 8.07
C GLY A 732 15.18 11.82 7.17
N GLY A 733 15.31 11.60 5.86
CA GLY A 733 15.40 12.62 4.83
C GLY A 733 14.09 12.88 4.08
N SER A 734 14.01 14.06 3.46
CA SER A 734 12.89 14.53 2.63
C SER A 734 12.68 13.74 1.33
N LYS A 735 13.70 13.00 0.87
CA LYS A 735 13.63 12.11 -0.30
C LYS A 735 13.45 10.63 0.05
N GLY A 736 13.28 10.32 1.33
CA GLY A 736 13.02 8.96 1.80
C GLY A 736 14.26 8.17 2.22
N HIS A 737 15.42 8.81 2.41
CA HIS A 737 16.62 8.15 2.92
C HIS A 737 16.65 8.12 4.44
N VAL A 738 17.10 7.00 4.99
CA VAL A 738 17.37 6.80 6.41
C VAL A 738 18.86 6.71 6.61
N ARG A 739 19.36 7.38 7.65
CA ARG A 739 20.76 7.39 8.04
C ARG A 739 20.88 7.01 9.50
N ILE A 740 21.83 6.15 9.82
CA ILE A 740 22.18 5.81 11.20
C ILE A 740 23.56 6.38 11.51
N PHE A 741 23.65 7.11 12.61
CA PHE A 741 24.87 7.62 13.18
C PHE A 741 25.12 6.99 14.55
N GLU A 742 26.37 6.64 14.82
CA GLU A 742 26.84 6.34 16.16
C GLU A 742 27.32 7.62 16.81
N VAL A 743 26.75 7.96 17.96
CA VAL A 743 27.02 9.20 18.69
C VAL A 743 27.69 8.86 20.01
N ASN A 744 28.88 9.43 20.24
CA ASN A 744 29.60 9.30 21.50
C ASN A 744 29.59 10.63 22.25
N VAL A 745 28.57 10.82 23.10
CA VAL A 745 28.37 12.03 23.91
C VAL A 745 29.57 12.33 24.82
N ASN A 746 30.32 11.31 25.25
CA ASN A 746 31.48 11.50 26.12
C ASN A 746 32.68 12.14 25.38
N SER A 747 32.82 11.87 24.07
CA SER A 747 33.87 12.48 23.23
C SER A 747 33.69 13.99 23.05
N MET A 748 32.46 14.47 23.22
CA MET A 748 32.12 15.90 23.17
C MET A 748 32.70 16.66 24.38
N VAL A 749 32.77 16.02 25.54
CA VAL A 749 33.30 16.61 26.78
C VAL A 749 34.84 16.70 26.74
N THR A 750 35.50 15.83 25.97
CA THR A 750 36.97 15.76 25.86
C THR A 750 37.54 16.57 24.70
N GLY A 751 36.71 17.22 23.88
CA GLY A 751 37.13 18.07 22.76
C GLY A 751 37.68 17.32 21.54
N GLN A 752 37.46 15.99 21.46
CA GLN A 752 37.81 15.18 20.30
C GLN A 752 36.60 15.09 19.36
N TYR A 753 36.54 16.00 18.38
CA TYR A 753 35.40 16.15 17.46
C TYR A 753 35.39 15.12 16.32
N ASP A 754 36.54 14.57 15.93
CA ASP A 754 36.65 13.64 14.79
C ASP A 754 35.99 12.26 15.03
N SER A 755 35.76 11.89 16.29
CA SER A 755 35.13 10.62 16.70
C SER A 755 33.75 10.78 17.34
N PHE A 756 33.20 12.00 17.35
CA PHE A 756 31.95 12.30 18.06
C PHE A 756 30.72 11.65 17.43
N CYS A 757 30.61 11.75 16.10
CA CYS A 757 29.44 11.28 15.36
C CYS A 757 29.90 10.62 14.06
N VAL A 758 29.69 9.31 13.92
CA VAL A 758 30.13 8.54 12.76
C VAL A 758 28.93 7.93 12.05
N MET A 759 28.80 8.18 10.75
CA MET A 759 27.75 7.56 9.94
C MET A 759 28.04 6.07 9.77
N LYS A 760 27.15 5.21 10.27
CA LYS A 760 27.25 3.75 10.11
C LYS A 760 26.67 3.28 8.79
N LYS A 761 25.46 3.76 8.46
CA LYS A 761 24.71 3.25 7.32
C LYS A 761 23.75 4.29 6.76
N SER A 762 23.52 4.22 5.46
CA SER A 762 22.57 5.05 4.72
C SER A 762 21.91 4.21 3.64
N TRP A 763 20.58 4.28 3.54
CA TRP A 763 19.82 3.61 2.49
C TRP A 763 18.52 4.36 2.21
N ARG A 764 17.87 4.04 1.09
CA ARG A 764 16.54 4.56 0.76
C ARG A 764 15.47 3.64 1.33
N ALA A 765 14.67 4.16 2.25
CA ALA A 765 13.58 3.41 2.89
C ALA A 765 12.23 3.68 2.21
N HIS A 766 12.01 4.89 1.73
CA HIS A 766 10.73 5.37 1.19
C HIS A 766 10.88 6.12 -0.14
N VAL A 767 9.77 6.31 -0.85
CA VAL A 767 9.76 7.06 -2.11
C VAL A 767 9.62 8.56 -1.85
N GLN A 768 8.84 8.93 -0.83
CA GLN A 768 8.60 10.32 -0.42
C GLN A 768 9.30 10.65 0.92
N SER A 769 9.08 11.88 1.41
CA SER A 769 9.61 12.37 2.68
C SER A 769 9.19 11.48 3.84
N ILE A 770 10.19 11.11 4.65
CA ILE A 770 9.96 10.45 5.92
C ILE A 770 9.37 11.49 6.88
N SER A 771 8.24 11.15 7.50
CA SER A 771 7.53 12.02 8.43
C SER A 771 7.90 11.72 9.88
N SER A 772 8.14 10.46 10.21
CA SER A 772 8.65 10.06 11.53
C SER A 772 9.57 8.85 11.45
N VAL A 773 10.56 8.81 12.35
CA VAL A 773 11.43 7.67 12.56
C VAL A 773 11.39 7.32 14.04
N ASN A 774 11.35 6.02 14.36
CA ASN A 774 11.42 5.53 15.74
C ASN A 774 12.34 4.32 15.82
N TYR A 775 13.02 4.17 16.96
CA TYR A 775 13.89 3.03 17.24
C TYR A 775 13.27 2.18 18.35
N ALA A 776 12.87 0.95 18.03
CA ALA A 776 12.32 0.02 19.00
C ALA A 776 13.45 -0.85 19.58
N ASN A 777 13.97 -0.46 20.75
CA ASN A 777 15.16 -1.09 21.35
C ASN A 777 14.95 -2.58 21.66
N ILE A 778 13.77 -2.96 22.15
CA ILE A 778 13.45 -4.34 22.57
C ILE A 778 13.67 -5.34 21.42
N HIS A 779 13.35 -4.95 20.19
CA HIS A 779 13.46 -5.80 19.01
C HIS A 779 14.64 -5.41 18.10
N ASN A 780 15.37 -4.35 18.44
CA ASN A 780 16.46 -3.80 17.64
C ASN A 780 16.04 -3.44 16.19
N VAL A 781 14.84 -2.88 16.04
CA VAL A 781 14.26 -2.52 14.74
C VAL A 781 13.99 -1.02 14.63
N ILE A 782 14.04 -0.53 13.40
CA ILE A 782 13.78 0.86 13.02
C ILE A 782 12.43 0.92 12.33
N LEU A 783 11.58 1.81 12.80
CA LEU A 783 10.26 2.10 12.25
C LEU A 783 10.33 3.41 11.49
N THR A 784 9.89 3.39 10.24
CA THR A 784 9.84 4.60 9.40
C THR A 784 8.44 4.79 8.85
N ALA A 785 7.92 6.00 8.97
CA ALA A 785 6.66 6.43 8.37
C ALA A 785 6.92 7.52 7.34
N SER A 786 6.11 7.56 6.29
CA SER A 786 6.32 8.45 5.15
C SER A 786 5.02 9.04 4.63
N LYS A 787 5.16 10.18 3.94
CA LYS A 787 4.06 10.82 3.19
C LYS A 787 3.55 9.97 2.02
N ASP A 788 4.25 8.89 1.65
CA ASP A 788 3.78 7.91 0.65
C ASP A 788 2.66 6.97 1.14
N GLY A 789 2.25 7.06 2.41
CA GLY A 789 1.19 6.25 3.00
C GLY A 789 1.67 4.88 3.52
N THR A 790 2.98 4.66 3.58
CA THR A 790 3.56 3.39 4.08
C THR A 790 4.29 3.59 5.40
N ILE A 791 4.18 2.57 6.25
CA ILE A 791 4.97 2.42 7.48
C ILE A 791 5.78 1.14 7.34
N ARG A 792 7.10 1.27 7.40
CA ARG A 792 8.04 0.17 7.12
C ARG A 792 8.88 -0.14 8.35
N VAL A 793 9.19 -1.42 8.50
CA VAL A 793 10.06 -1.93 9.55
C VAL A 793 11.38 -2.39 8.95
N TRP A 794 12.47 -1.97 9.56
CA TRP A 794 13.84 -2.26 9.13
C TRP A 794 14.65 -2.80 10.29
N THR A 795 15.66 -3.62 10.00
CA THR A 795 16.71 -3.90 10.98
C THR A 795 17.68 -2.71 11.07
N ALA A 796 18.49 -2.66 12.13
CA ALA A 796 19.61 -1.70 12.21
C ALA A 796 20.63 -1.86 11.05
N ASP A 797 20.67 -3.04 10.43
CA ASP A 797 21.49 -3.31 9.24
C ASP A 797 20.80 -2.85 7.93
N GLY A 798 19.63 -2.20 7.99
CA GLY A 798 18.92 -1.72 6.81
C GLY A 798 18.28 -2.84 5.96
N THR A 799 18.14 -4.06 6.50
CA THR A 799 17.31 -5.08 5.85
C THR A 799 15.83 -4.76 6.07
N HIS A 800 15.03 -4.86 5.01
CA HIS A 800 13.59 -4.66 5.07
C HIS A 800 12.94 -5.89 5.72
N ILE A 801 12.10 -5.66 6.73
CA ILE A 801 11.32 -6.72 7.39
C ILE A 801 9.94 -6.82 6.73
N GLY A 802 9.23 -5.69 6.66
CA GLY A 802 7.88 -5.65 6.12
C GLY A 802 7.26 -4.26 6.18
N VAL A 803 6.09 -4.15 5.55
CA VAL A 803 5.22 -2.98 5.54
C VAL A 803 3.96 -3.30 6.35
N PHE A 804 3.58 -2.44 7.30
CA PHE A 804 2.36 -2.66 8.07
C PHE A 804 1.12 -2.71 7.17
N GLY A 805 0.25 -3.69 7.40
CA GLY A 805 -0.92 -3.95 6.57
C GLY A 805 -0.66 -4.78 5.30
N GLN A 806 0.49 -5.45 5.22
CA GLN A 806 0.75 -6.47 4.20
C GLN A 806 -0.03 -7.77 4.47
N ASP A 807 -0.26 -8.54 3.41
CA ASP A 807 -1.10 -9.76 3.46
C ASP A 807 -0.41 -10.90 4.21
N ASP A 808 0.91 -11.06 4.06
CA ASP A 808 1.68 -12.10 4.69
C ASP A 808 2.32 -11.57 6.00
N PRO A 809 1.94 -12.07 7.18
CA PRO A 809 2.55 -11.59 8.43
C PRO A 809 4.01 -12.01 8.51
N TRP A 810 4.86 -11.13 9.05
CA TRP A 810 6.24 -11.49 9.38
C TRP A 810 6.35 -12.04 10.81
N VAL A 811 7.50 -12.61 11.12
CA VAL A 811 7.88 -12.96 12.49
C VAL A 811 9.24 -12.34 12.78
N LEU A 812 9.29 -11.45 13.77
CA LEU A 812 10.55 -10.83 14.18
C LEU A 812 11.56 -11.89 14.65
N GLY A 813 12.76 -11.83 14.10
CA GLY A 813 13.84 -12.77 14.40
C GLY A 813 13.95 -13.98 13.46
N ASP A 814 12.99 -14.16 12.53
CA ASP A 814 13.10 -15.13 11.44
C ASP A 814 13.29 -14.43 10.09
N PRO A 815 14.53 -14.32 9.59
CA PRO A 815 14.82 -13.66 8.31
C PRO A 815 14.14 -14.28 7.10
N PHE A 816 13.68 -15.53 7.17
CA PHE A 816 12.95 -16.17 6.05
C PHE A 816 11.54 -15.59 5.85
N THR A 817 10.99 -14.96 6.90
CA THR A 817 9.67 -14.30 6.84
C THR A 817 9.75 -12.86 6.32
N TYR A 818 10.96 -12.32 6.16
CA TYR A 818 11.16 -10.92 5.78
C TYR A 818 10.91 -10.72 4.29
N GLN A 819 10.22 -9.63 3.96
CA GLN A 819 9.93 -9.29 2.59
C GLN A 819 11.15 -8.64 1.92
N GLU A 820 11.41 -8.97 0.65
CA GLU A 820 12.39 -8.24 -0.14
C GLU A 820 12.11 -6.73 -0.17
N MET A 821 13.15 -5.95 -0.48
CA MET A 821 13.01 -4.50 -0.62
C MET A 821 11.90 -4.17 -1.63
N PRO A 822 10.95 -3.28 -1.28
CA PRO A 822 9.83 -2.95 -2.15
C PRO A 822 10.26 -2.45 -3.55
N GLU A 823 9.53 -2.89 -4.58
CA GLU A 823 9.86 -2.57 -5.99
C GLU A 823 9.78 -1.08 -6.30
N ASP A 824 8.90 -0.34 -5.61
CA ASP A 824 8.78 1.11 -5.75
C ASP A 824 10.06 1.84 -5.33
N VAL A 825 10.67 1.42 -4.21
CA VAL A 825 11.94 1.95 -3.73
C VAL A 825 13.09 1.49 -4.60
N LYS A 826 13.11 0.23 -5.07
CA LYS A 826 14.11 -0.22 -6.05
C LYS A 826 14.07 0.64 -7.32
N GLN A 827 12.88 0.93 -7.85
CA GLN A 827 12.71 1.78 -9.02
C GLN A 827 13.12 3.23 -8.75
N ALA A 828 12.71 3.79 -7.62
CA ALA A 828 13.06 5.16 -7.24
C ALA A 828 14.58 5.35 -7.09
N SER A 829 15.27 4.39 -6.45
CA SER A 829 16.74 4.39 -6.32
C SER A 829 17.43 4.31 -7.69
N ARG A 830 16.94 3.47 -8.62
CA ARG A 830 17.50 3.39 -9.99
C ARG A 830 17.36 4.71 -10.76
N ILE A 831 16.20 5.36 -10.68
CA ILE A 831 15.94 6.66 -11.32
C ILE A 831 16.87 7.73 -10.73
N GLU A 832 17.06 7.70 -9.42
CA GLU A 832 17.95 8.62 -8.70
C GLU A 832 19.42 8.43 -9.10
N GLU A 833 19.90 7.19 -9.17
CA GLU A 833 21.25 6.87 -9.63
C GLU A 833 21.50 7.40 -11.05
N GLN A 834 20.55 7.21 -11.97
CA GLN A 834 20.64 7.74 -13.33
C GLN A 834 20.69 9.27 -13.34
N ARG A 835 19.84 9.94 -12.54
CA ARG A 835 19.83 11.40 -12.41
C ARG A 835 21.17 11.90 -11.85
N ASN A 836 21.71 11.25 -10.83
CA ASN A 836 22.99 11.62 -10.22
C ASN A 836 24.15 11.45 -11.19
N GLN A 837 24.19 10.37 -11.98
CA GLN A 837 25.20 10.18 -13.02
C GLN A 837 25.14 11.27 -14.09
N LEU A 838 23.93 11.68 -14.52
CA LEU A 838 23.74 12.77 -15.48
C LEU A 838 24.20 14.11 -14.90
N LEU A 839 23.89 14.40 -13.64
CA LEU A 839 24.33 15.60 -12.95
C LEU A 839 25.85 15.66 -12.80
N THR A 840 26.50 14.55 -12.45
CA THR A 840 27.96 14.48 -12.34
C THR A 840 28.62 14.70 -13.69
N LYS A 841 28.13 14.03 -14.75
CA LYS A 841 28.61 14.26 -16.13
C LYS A 841 28.42 15.71 -16.57
N HIS A 842 27.29 16.32 -16.23
CA HIS A 842 27.03 17.72 -16.53
C HIS A 842 28.00 18.66 -15.79
N GLN A 843 28.28 18.39 -14.52
CA GLN A 843 29.26 19.15 -13.74
C GLN A 843 30.68 19.00 -14.27
N GLU A 844 31.09 17.79 -14.65
CA GLU A 844 32.38 17.54 -15.30
C GLU A 844 32.50 18.26 -16.64
N MET A 845 31.42 18.27 -17.44
CA MET A 845 31.35 19.04 -18.68
C MET A 845 31.51 20.54 -18.41
N LEU A 846 30.81 21.08 -17.42
CA LEU A 846 30.94 22.48 -17.02
C LEU A 846 32.36 22.79 -16.54
N LYS A 847 32.94 21.95 -15.67
CA LYS A 847 34.34 22.04 -15.22
C LYS A 847 35.30 22.08 -16.40
N LYS A 848 35.16 21.15 -17.34
CA LYS A 848 35.98 21.07 -18.55
C LYS A 848 35.83 22.34 -19.39
N ASN A 849 34.60 22.82 -19.60
CA ASN A 849 34.34 24.04 -20.34
C ASN A 849 34.98 25.27 -19.66
N VAL A 850 34.95 25.36 -18.33
CA VAL A 850 35.64 26.42 -17.56
C VAL A 850 37.16 26.32 -17.69
N ILE A 851 37.72 25.12 -17.69
CA ILE A 851 39.16 24.91 -17.85
C ILE A 851 39.60 25.27 -19.28
N ASP A 852 38.81 24.90 -20.29
CA ASP A 852 39.12 25.18 -21.69
C ASP A 852 39.00 26.68 -22.01
N THR A 853 38.02 27.39 -21.44
CA THR A 853 37.94 28.86 -21.53
C THR A 853 39.11 29.53 -20.82
N TRP A 854 39.51 29.04 -19.64
CA TRP A 854 40.68 29.54 -18.93
C TRP A 854 41.97 29.36 -19.74
N ARG A 855 42.15 28.19 -20.38
CA ARG A 855 43.27 27.94 -21.31
C ARG A 855 43.22 28.86 -22.53
N GLY A 856 42.04 29.15 -23.07
CA GLY A 856 41.86 30.10 -24.17
C GLY A 856 42.27 31.52 -23.79
N ILE A 857 41.75 32.04 -22.67
CA ILE A 857 42.09 33.38 -22.15
C ILE A 857 43.58 33.47 -21.81
N SER A 858 44.16 32.41 -21.23
CA SER A 858 45.60 32.37 -20.93
C SER A 858 46.45 32.42 -22.20
N ARG A 859 46.03 31.76 -23.30
CA ARG A 859 46.74 31.80 -24.58
C ARG A 859 46.64 33.18 -25.24
N GLU A 860 45.46 33.81 -25.21
CA GLU A 860 45.27 35.17 -25.72
C GLU A 860 46.15 36.17 -24.96
N LEU A 861 46.23 36.06 -23.62
CA LEU A 861 47.12 36.91 -22.81
C LEU A 861 48.61 36.69 -23.10
N THR A 862 49.06 35.45 -23.30
CA THR A 862 50.45 35.18 -23.71
C THR A 862 50.74 35.69 -25.11
N ALA A 863 49.75 35.68 -26.02
CA ALA A 863 49.91 36.22 -27.37
C ALA A 863 49.99 37.75 -27.37
N THR A 864 49.24 38.43 -26.50
CA THR A 864 49.34 39.90 -26.34
C THR A 864 50.62 40.36 -25.66
N MET A 865 51.30 39.49 -24.88
CA MET A 865 52.61 39.81 -24.29
C MET A 865 53.79 39.49 -25.21
N SER A 866 53.57 38.75 -26.30
CA SER A 866 54.61 38.45 -27.29
C SER A 866 54.68 39.44 -28.45
N ASP A 867 53.77 40.42 -28.52
CA ASP A 867 53.68 41.41 -29.62
C ASP A 867 54.27 42.79 -29.26
N ASP A 868 54.66 43.01 -28.00
CA ASP A 868 55.46 44.18 -27.58
C ASP A 868 56.95 43.83 -27.66
N GLY A 869 57.57 44.18 -28.79
CA GLY A 869 58.95 43.86 -29.14
C GLY A 869 60.03 44.61 -28.37
N GLU A 870 61.17 43.90 -28.22
CA GLU A 870 62.56 44.37 -28.16
C GLU A 870 62.97 45.48 -27.17
N GLN A 871 63.58 45.07 -26.06
CA GLN A 871 64.98 45.37 -25.64
C GLN A 871 65.12 45.34 -24.11
N GLY A 872 66.10 44.56 -23.64
CA GLY A 872 66.82 44.84 -22.39
C GLY A 872 66.11 44.54 -21.07
N ASP A 873 66.76 43.66 -20.32
CA ASP A 873 66.57 43.35 -18.89
C ASP A 873 65.39 42.44 -18.50
N GLU A 874 65.78 41.32 -17.88
CA GLU A 874 64.89 40.39 -17.18
C GLU A 874 63.98 41.13 -16.19
N PRO A 875 62.67 40.84 -16.17
CA PRO A 875 61.89 40.97 -14.96
C PRO A 875 61.61 39.58 -14.39
N GLU A 876 62.34 39.24 -13.33
CA GLU A 876 61.81 38.37 -12.27
C GLU A 876 60.49 38.99 -11.76
N GLY A 877 59.37 38.50 -12.28
CA GLY A 877 58.06 39.04 -11.96
C GLY A 877 56.99 37.99 -12.13
N GLY A 878 57.02 36.94 -11.29
CA GLY A 878 55.93 35.98 -11.18
C GLY A 878 54.60 36.70 -10.94
N MET A 879 53.59 36.34 -11.74
CA MET A 879 52.25 36.89 -11.68
C MET A 879 51.72 36.87 -10.23
N THR A 880 51.51 38.04 -9.61
CA THR A 880 51.10 38.10 -8.20
C THR A 880 49.74 37.42 -7.98
N MET A 881 49.55 36.79 -6.82
CA MET A 881 48.33 36.03 -6.47
C MET A 881 47.04 36.86 -6.62
N ALA A 882 47.13 38.19 -6.50
CA ALA A 882 46.03 39.12 -6.74
C ALA A 882 45.62 39.21 -8.23
N ASN A 883 46.58 39.19 -9.15
CA ASN A 883 46.34 39.20 -10.60
C ASN A 883 45.72 37.87 -11.06
N ILE A 884 46.14 36.74 -10.48
CA ILE A 884 45.54 35.42 -10.74
C ILE A 884 44.08 35.38 -10.25
N LYS A 885 43.79 35.94 -9.07
CA LYS A 885 42.41 36.06 -8.55
C LYS A 885 41.53 36.96 -9.43
N LEU A 886 42.05 38.12 -9.87
CA LEU A 886 41.32 39.04 -10.74
C LEU A 886 41.01 38.42 -12.12
N LEU A 887 41.95 37.65 -12.67
CA LEU A 887 41.78 36.93 -13.93
C LEU A 887 40.82 35.75 -13.82
N ARG A 888 40.84 35.00 -12.70
CA ARG A 888 39.80 33.99 -12.39
C ARG A 888 38.41 34.63 -12.32
N CYS A 889 38.27 35.78 -11.66
CA CYS A 889 37.01 36.51 -11.59
C CYS A 889 36.53 36.97 -12.98
N ARG A 890 37.43 37.45 -13.85
CA ARG A 890 37.09 37.83 -15.23
C ARG A 890 36.70 36.64 -16.10
N ALA A 891 37.37 35.49 -15.97
CA ALA A 891 37.03 34.27 -16.72
C ALA A 891 35.65 33.73 -16.29
N ILE A 892 35.37 33.69 -14.98
CA ILE A 892 34.06 33.31 -14.46
C ILE A 892 32.98 34.30 -14.94
N GLN A 893 33.24 35.61 -14.87
CA GLN A 893 32.32 36.63 -15.38
C GLN A 893 32.07 36.49 -16.89
N ALA A 894 33.09 36.28 -17.71
CA ALA A 894 32.95 36.09 -19.15
C ALA A 894 32.11 34.83 -19.47
N GLN A 895 32.25 33.76 -18.69
CA GLN A 895 31.49 32.54 -18.88
C GLN A 895 30.05 32.64 -18.38
N VAL A 896 29.82 33.34 -17.26
CA VAL A 896 28.47 33.72 -16.81
C VAL A 896 27.79 34.53 -17.88
N VAL A 897 28.43 35.58 -18.38
CA VAL A 897 27.90 36.45 -19.44
C VAL A 897 27.63 35.65 -20.71
N LYS A 898 28.55 34.78 -21.15
CA LYS A 898 28.35 33.92 -22.33
C LYS A 898 27.15 32.98 -22.15
N HIS A 899 27.06 32.29 -21.02
CA HIS A 899 25.95 31.38 -20.71
C HIS A 899 24.62 32.14 -20.61
N TRP A 900 24.61 33.31 -19.99
CA TRP A 900 23.43 34.18 -19.90
C TRP A 900 23.05 34.74 -21.27
N THR A 901 23.99 35.12 -22.13
CA THR A 901 23.71 35.56 -23.50
C THR A 901 23.20 34.44 -24.38
N ASP A 902 23.64 33.20 -24.18
CA ASP A 902 23.13 32.03 -24.89
C ASP A 902 21.74 31.63 -24.38
N LEU A 903 21.48 31.71 -23.08
CA LEU A 903 20.13 31.56 -22.52
C LEU A 903 19.21 32.68 -22.99
N TYR A 904 19.68 33.93 -23.00
CA TYR A 904 18.93 35.08 -23.50
C TYR A 904 18.69 35.01 -25.02
N ARG A 905 19.67 34.54 -25.82
CA ARG A 905 19.47 34.24 -27.25
C ARG A 905 18.46 33.11 -27.44
N LYS A 906 18.55 32.02 -26.67
CA LYS A 906 17.58 30.93 -26.68
C LYS A 906 16.18 31.41 -26.28
N ARG A 907 16.08 32.36 -25.34
CA ARG A 907 14.83 33.02 -24.91
C ARG A 907 14.28 33.99 -25.94
N LYS A 908 15.15 34.65 -26.72
CA LYS A 908 14.81 35.62 -27.77
C LYS A 908 14.52 34.95 -29.12
N SER A 909 15.10 33.77 -29.38
CA SER A 909 14.80 32.90 -30.53
C SER A 909 13.58 32.01 -30.30
N ALA A 910 13.10 31.91 -29.06
CA ALA A 910 11.88 31.21 -28.70
C ALA A 910 10.67 32.15 -28.82
N THR A 911 10.28 32.48 -30.06
CA THR A 911 8.93 32.99 -30.34
C THR A 911 7.90 31.86 -30.34
N ASP A 912 8.34 30.60 -30.49
CA ASP A 912 7.48 29.42 -30.45
C ASP A 912 8.07 28.38 -29.49
N TRP A 913 7.57 28.35 -28.27
CA TRP A 913 7.49 27.10 -27.52
C TRP A 913 6.01 26.78 -27.34
N THR A 914 5.52 25.86 -28.18
CA THR A 914 4.70 24.77 -27.68
C THR A 914 5.61 23.92 -26.80
N LEU A 915 5.23 23.69 -25.54
CA LEU A 915 5.83 22.61 -24.74
C LEU A 915 5.83 21.33 -25.58
N SER A 916 6.93 20.59 -25.55
CA SER A 916 6.93 19.17 -25.94
C SER A 916 5.81 18.45 -25.17
N PRO A 917 4.96 17.62 -25.80
CA PRO A 917 3.79 16.99 -25.17
C PRO A 917 4.10 15.99 -24.06
N ASP A 918 5.38 15.78 -23.71
CA ASP A 918 5.81 14.82 -22.69
C ASP A 918 5.69 15.35 -21.26
N LEU A 919 5.21 16.58 -21.07
CA LEU A 919 4.79 17.12 -19.78
C LEU A 919 3.44 17.82 -19.97
N ILE A 920 2.40 17.17 -19.42
CA ILE A 920 1.00 17.61 -19.25
C ILE A 920 0.02 17.06 -20.31
N ASN A 921 -0.80 16.08 -19.90
CA ASN A 921 -2.28 16.09 -20.00
C ASN A 921 -2.85 14.76 -19.46
N PRO A 922 -4.04 14.73 -18.81
CA PRO A 922 -5.34 15.13 -19.39
C PRO A 922 -6.24 15.89 -18.37
N SER A 923 -7.43 16.44 -18.58
CA SER A 923 -8.43 16.55 -19.65
C SER A 923 -9.53 17.48 -19.10
N ASP A 924 -9.84 18.58 -19.77
CA ASP A 924 -11.21 19.10 -20.02
C ASP A 924 -11.24 20.62 -20.26
N THR A 925 -11.44 20.94 -21.54
CA THR A 925 -12.26 22.00 -22.13
C THR A 925 -12.13 23.45 -21.66
N ASN A 926 -11.61 24.26 -22.60
CA ASN A 926 -12.16 25.55 -23.03
C ASN A 926 -12.02 26.77 -22.10
N LYS A 927 -10.79 27.30 -22.02
CA LYS A 927 -10.43 28.71 -22.36
C LYS A 927 -9.03 29.05 -21.81
N PRO A 928 -8.03 29.40 -22.63
CA PRO A 928 -6.81 30.01 -22.14
C PRO A 928 -7.06 31.48 -21.80
N GLN A 929 -7.01 31.85 -20.52
CA GLN A 929 -6.91 33.26 -20.11
C GLN A 929 -5.45 33.70 -20.24
N PHE A 930 -5.19 34.60 -21.18
CA PHE A 930 -3.89 35.22 -21.42
C PHE A 930 -3.54 36.21 -20.30
N PHE A 931 -2.37 36.08 -19.68
CA PHE A 931 -1.75 37.20 -18.97
C PHE A 931 -1.01 38.09 -20.00
N SER A 932 -1.54 39.29 -20.24
CA SER A 932 -0.94 40.25 -21.19
C SER A 932 0.19 41.06 -20.55
N LEU A 933 1.30 41.19 -21.27
CA LEU A 933 2.51 41.95 -20.94
C LEU A 933 2.31 43.49 -20.96
N LYS A 934 1.14 44.00 -20.53
CA LYS A 934 0.83 45.44 -20.46
C LYS A 934 0.91 46.03 -19.05
N THR A 935 0.93 45.20 -18.00
CA THR A 935 1.01 45.66 -16.60
C THR A 935 2.44 45.83 -16.07
N ALA A 936 3.46 45.27 -16.73
CA ALA A 936 4.86 45.37 -16.28
C ALA A 936 5.61 46.63 -16.78
N ARG A 937 5.00 47.47 -17.62
CA ARG A 937 5.66 48.63 -18.27
C ARG A 937 5.45 49.97 -17.56
N ARG A 938 4.88 50.02 -16.36
CA ARG A 938 4.45 51.29 -15.72
C ARG A 938 5.40 51.94 -14.72
N HIS A 939 6.61 51.44 -14.50
CA HIS A 939 7.59 52.16 -13.69
C HIS A 939 8.88 52.40 -14.47
N HIS A 940 8.95 53.59 -15.08
CA HIS A 940 10.20 54.24 -15.46
C HIS A 940 10.38 55.45 -14.54
N GLU A 941 11.51 55.53 -13.84
CA GLU A 941 12.42 56.68 -13.88
C GLU A 941 13.80 56.29 -13.31
N PRO A 942 14.87 57.05 -13.63
CA PRO A 942 16.20 56.49 -13.87
C PRO A 942 17.23 56.88 -12.80
N ARG A 943 18.16 55.98 -12.46
CA ARG A 943 19.59 56.27 -12.27
C ARG A 943 20.39 55.05 -11.78
N THR A 944 21.65 55.06 -12.22
CA THR A 944 22.82 54.29 -11.77
C THR A 944 22.85 52.79 -12.05
N TYR A 945 23.88 52.39 -12.78
CA TYR A 945 24.35 51.03 -13.07
C TYR A 945 23.94 49.99 -12.01
N PRO A 946 23.34 48.85 -12.40
CA PRO A 946 23.04 47.82 -11.42
C PRO A 946 24.36 47.14 -11.00
N ASN A 947 24.66 47.27 -9.71
CA ASN A 947 25.57 46.43 -8.96
C ASN A 947 25.09 44.97 -9.01
N VAL A 948 25.22 44.32 -10.16
CA VAL A 948 25.20 42.85 -10.27
C VAL A 948 26.60 42.37 -9.92
N LYS A 949 26.96 42.45 -8.64
CA LYS A 949 28.15 41.82 -8.10
C LYS A 949 27.74 41.18 -6.79
N TYR A 950 28.27 39.98 -6.56
CA TYR A 950 28.16 39.15 -5.35
C TYR A 950 27.30 37.89 -5.47
N ASP A 951 25.97 37.89 -5.51
CA ASP A 951 25.18 36.63 -5.38
C ASP A 951 25.48 35.53 -6.42
N ALA A 952 25.52 35.86 -7.71
CA ALA A 952 25.77 34.86 -8.76
C ALA A 952 27.23 34.35 -8.78
N VAL A 953 28.17 35.16 -8.28
CA VAL A 953 29.58 34.79 -8.16
C VAL A 953 29.80 33.98 -6.88
N TYR A 954 29.06 34.28 -5.81
CA TYR A 954 29.08 33.55 -4.54
C TYR A 954 28.56 32.12 -4.71
N HIS A 955 27.43 31.95 -5.41
CA HIS A 955 26.89 30.62 -5.71
C HIS A 955 27.80 29.77 -6.59
N MET A 956 28.69 30.36 -7.42
CA MET A 956 29.68 29.57 -8.17
C MET A 956 31.02 29.37 -7.43
N LEU A 957 31.43 30.31 -6.58
CA LEU A 957 32.65 30.19 -5.77
C LEU A 957 32.50 29.20 -4.61
N ALA A 958 31.29 29.08 -4.02
CA ALA A 958 31.01 28.11 -2.96
C ALA A 958 31.19 26.64 -3.41
N TYR A 959 31.15 26.35 -4.72
CA TYR A 959 31.32 25.00 -5.26
C TYR A 959 32.77 24.59 -5.58
N TYR A 960 33.77 25.44 -5.35
CA TYR A 960 35.18 25.13 -5.60
C TYR A 960 36.06 25.50 -4.38
N PRO A 961 36.65 24.53 -3.65
CA PRO A 961 37.68 24.85 -2.68
C PRO A 961 38.88 25.43 -3.42
N LEU A 962 39.23 26.68 -3.10
CA LEU A 962 40.34 27.43 -3.72
C LEU A 962 41.74 26.86 -3.39
N ASN A 963 41.82 25.75 -2.64
CA ASN A 963 43.06 25.26 -2.01
C ASN A 963 43.81 24.16 -2.78
N GLU A 964 43.25 23.58 -3.84
CA GLU A 964 44.01 22.62 -4.67
C GLU A 964 44.71 23.35 -5.83
N VAL A 965 46.01 23.57 -5.64
CA VAL A 965 46.92 24.01 -6.71
C VAL A 965 47.37 22.77 -7.48
N PRO A 966 47.00 22.58 -8.76
CA PRO A 966 47.67 21.58 -9.59
C PRO A 966 49.13 22.01 -9.81
N PRO A 967 50.09 21.08 -9.82
CA PRO A 967 51.51 21.43 -9.94
C PRO A 967 51.77 22.16 -11.25
N SER A 968 52.53 23.24 -11.18
CA SER A 968 52.95 24.01 -12.34
C SER A 968 53.81 23.14 -13.29
N PRO A 969 53.60 23.20 -14.61
CA PRO A 969 54.51 22.56 -15.55
C PRO A 969 55.83 23.33 -15.54
N GLY A 970 56.87 22.73 -14.95
CA GLY A 970 58.23 23.25 -15.04
C GLY A 970 58.76 23.16 -16.48
N PRO A 971 59.66 24.07 -16.90
CA PRO A 971 60.19 24.07 -18.26
C PRO A 971 61.31 23.02 -18.39
N GLY A 972 61.13 22.09 -19.33
CA GLY A 972 62.22 21.36 -19.97
C GLY A 972 62.55 19.97 -19.43
N ALA A 973 62.05 18.93 -20.12
CA ALA A 973 62.80 17.68 -20.29
C ALA A 973 62.33 16.96 -21.56
N ARG A 974 63.26 16.78 -22.51
CA ARG A 974 63.09 16.05 -23.76
C ARG A 974 62.94 14.54 -23.52
N LEU A 975 62.18 13.90 -24.43
CA LEU A 975 62.03 12.45 -24.59
C LEU A 975 63.36 11.67 -24.56
N ARG A 976 63.39 10.58 -23.77
CA ARG A 976 64.18 9.37 -24.07
C ARG A 976 63.39 8.11 -23.68
N HIS A 977 63.33 7.18 -24.64
CA HIS A 977 62.87 5.79 -24.49
C HIS A 977 63.76 4.99 -23.53
N MET A 978 63.20 4.07 -22.74
CA MET A 978 63.48 2.61 -22.79
C MET A 978 62.79 1.80 -21.67
N HIS A 979 62.24 0.64 -22.10
CA HIS A 979 62.11 -0.69 -21.47
C HIS A 979 61.70 -0.94 -19.99
N LYS A 980 60.56 -1.68 -19.88
CA LYS A 980 60.28 -3.00 -19.23
C LYS A 980 60.75 -3.35 -17.79
N LEU A 981 59.88 -4.17 -17.16
CA LEU A 981 59.96 -5.03 -15.94
C LEU A 981 59.44 -4.33 -14.66
N ASP A 982 58.64 -4.92 -13.77
CA ASP A 982 58.10 -6.28 -13.58
C ASP A 982 56.78 -6.21 -12.81
N THR A 983 55.77 -6.97 -13.24
CA THR A 983 54.53 -7.21 -12.48
C THR A 983 54.55 -8.61 -11.90
N VAL A 984 54.48 -8.71 -10.57
CA VAL A 984 54.29 -9.96 -9.84
C VAL A 984 52.85 -10.45 -10.00
N LYS A 985 52.74 -11.77 -10.21
CA LYS A 985 51.56 -12.59 -10.52
C LYS A 985 50.47 -12.56 -9.43
N PRO A 986 49.27 -13.08 -9.77
CA PRO A 986 48.90 -14.36 -9.16
C PRO A 986 48.58 -15.49 -10.17
N HIS A 987 48.80 -16.71 -9.67
CA HIS A 987 48.66 -18.07 -10.24
C HIS A 987 47.32 -18.33 -10.97
N THR A 988 47.29 -18.81 -12.23
CA THR A 988 47.23 -20.22 -12.72
C THR A 988 46.20 -21.09 -11.96
N ALA A 989 45.23 -21.84 -12.52
CA ALA A 989 44.98 -22.47 -13.84
C ALA A 989 43.76 -23.44 -13.65
N PRO A 990 43.23 -24.25 -14.62
CA PRO A 990 43.07 -24.10 -16.09
C PRO A 990 41.67 -24.66 -16.58
N PRO A 991 41.48 -25.32 -17.76
CA PRO A 991 40.54 -24.85 -18.80
C PRO A 991 39.49 -25.90 -19.25
N ASN A 992 38.58 -25.53 -20.16
CA ASN A 992 38.31 -26.31 -21.40
C ASN A 992 37.27 -25.63 -22.33
N THR A 993 37.77 -25.22 -23.49
CA THR A 993 37.27 -25.47 -24.85
C THR A 993 35.76 -25.72 -25.07
N ARG A 994 35.09 -24.84 -25.84
CA ARG A 994 34.78 -25.08 -27.26
C ARG A 994 34.21 -23.83 -27.96
N LYS A 995 34.65 -23.66 -29.21
CA LYS A 995 34.21 -22.67 -30.20
C LYS A 995 32.80 -22.98 -30.70
N GLU A 996 32.05 -21.94 -31.09
CA GLU A 996 31.32 -21.81 -32.37
C GLU A 996 30.66 -20.42 -32.43
N ARG A 997 31.23 -19.45 -33.16
CA ARG A 997 30.81 -18.98 -34.51
C ARG A 997 29.29 -18.73 -34.66
N MET A 998 28.89 -17.46 -34.77
CA MET A 998 28.06 -16.96 -35.87
C MET A 998 28.15 -15.43 -36.01
N THR A 999 28.14 -14.99 -37.26
CA THR A 999 28.38 -13.64 -37.80
C THR A 999 27.19 -12.68 -37.71
N PRO A 1000 27.39 -11.35 -37.89
CA PRO A 1000 26.33 -10.35 -37.91
C PRO A 1000 25.85 -10.01 -39.34
N GLN A 1001 24.54 -9.98 -39.55
CA GLN A 1001 23.83 -9.35 -40.68
C GLN A 1001 22.43 -9.00 -40.15
N SER A 1002 21.74 -7.92 -40.50
CA SER A 1002 21.96 -6.80 -41.41
C SER A 1002 20.92 -5.74 -41.04
N ALA A 1003 21.26 -4.47 -41.28
CA ALA A 1003 20.37 -3.33 -41.10
C ALA A 1003 19.25 -3.34 -42.16
N GLY A 1004 18.01 -3.13 -41.72
CA GLY A 1004 16.85 -2.85 -42.56
C GLY A 1004 16.29 -1.46 -42.25
N LYS A 1005 16.57 -0.49 -43.11
CA LYS A 1005 15.83 0.78 -43.25
C LYS A 1005 14.45 0.49 -43.82
N ILE A 1006 13.39 1.08 -43.28
CA ILE A 1006 12.22 1.51 -44.08
C ILE A 1006 11.75 2.89 -43.59
N LEU A 1007 11.72 3.83 -44.55
CA LEU A 1007 11.09 5.15 -44.51
C LEU A 1007 9.60 5.01 -44.90
N GLY A 1008 8.73 5.83 -44.31
CA GLY A 1008 7.83 6.67 -45.12
C GLY A 1008 6.31 6.61 -44.92
N VAL A 1009 5.77 7.70 -44.35
CA VAL A 1009 4.66 8.57 -44.83
C VAL A 1009 3.18 8.13 -44.76
N GLY A 1010 2.34 9.03 -44.19
CA GLY A 1010 0.93 9.34 -44.57
C GLY A 1010 -0.12 9.01 -43.48
N ALA A 1011 -0.65 9.93 -42.66
CA ALA A 1011 -1.53 11.10 -42.89
C ALA A 1011 -3.04 10.78 -43.05
N ALA A 1012 -3.87 11.51 -42.27
CA ALA A 1012 -5.35 11.63 -42.25
C ALA A 1012 -6.14 10.42 -41.68
N GLU A 1013 -7.16 10.53 -40.83
CA GLU A 1013 -8.09 11.60 -40.37
C GLU A 1013 -8.29 11.55 -38.84
#